data_AF-A0A1E5QHY2-F1
#
_entry.id   AF-A0A1E5QHY2-F1
#
_cell.length_a   1.000
_cell.length_b   1.000
_cell.length_c   1.000
_cell.angle_alpha   90.00
_cell.angle_beta   90.00
_cell.angle_gamma   90.00
#
_symmetry.space_group_name_H-M   'P 1'
#
loop_
_entity.id
_entity.type
_entity.pdbx_description
1 polymer ?
#
loop_
_entity_poly.entity_id
_entity_poly.type
_entity_poly.pdbx_seq_one_letter_code
_entity_poly.pdbx_strand_id
1 'polypeptide(L)'
;MPKDKKRSFGPTPNHPPRRLHRYPALLSRLAQWSSLISESFHSDLRALAIAALSSSILLLGIRHLGWLQPLELSAYDQIIRLRSPDPPDPRILIVTITEQDIQAYNRWPLSDGHIAQLLQKLQAMQPRVIGLDLYRDVRYEPGHEELRAALQAENVIAITKLPDPETIGVPAPPGVPPERVGFNDLLLDPDGITRRSLLYGTLKGKPILSFSLLAATSYLKHEGITLSTTPDYQIQLGETIFHRLESNSGGYQTLDAQGYQTLIHYRSGQAVAHQVSLTQVLYGRMQTQWVKDKVVLIGTTAPSGKDLFNTPYSFAAQDNPKMPGVIVHAQILSQILSATLDDRPLHGWWDEKMDVAWILLWSGVGMAIGWGSRHPLGQAIGILTALGVIILTGVGLGMGSFPGANQPLWIPIGAPILAVGLTSSTVLVARGYAASRQQKVVMKLLGQNTSPEVAQALWKSRDHLIKSGTLPGQKLTATMLFADIKDFSTISEQMPPEKLLIWLNELLSVMTTEVMQHHGIVNKFTGDGIMAVFGVPFARTTEAEIARDAQRAVACALTIGEALQQLNETWQKCHLPLVNLRVGIFTGPIVAGSLGGKDRLEYGVIGDSVNTASRLESCEKHRQPSSCRILIAQETLNYLNHQFVVEAWGSFALKGKQQMVEVYRVIGLSERATLNSSRSSDDIKIDGDPEQPSNSLSLS
;
A
#
# COMPACT_ATOMS: atom_id res chain seq x y z
N MET A 1 -66.63 62.53 -42.17
CA MET A 1 -66.56 63.20 -40.85
C MET A 1 -65.48 62.50 -39.98
N PRO A 2 -64.97 63.12 -38.88
CA PRO A 2 -63.61 62.89 -38.36
C PRO A 2 -63.43 61.59 -37.52
N LYS A 3 -62.28 61.23 -36.92
CA LYS A 3 -60.98 61.89 -36.56
C LYS A 3 -59.90 60.78 -36.32
N ASP A 4 -58.61 60.95 -35.98
CA ASP A 4 -57.66 62.07 -35.77
C ASP A 4 -56.20 61.59 -36.10
N LYS A 5 -55.20 62.45 -35.93
CA LYS A 5 -53.72 62.28 -35.97
C LYS A 5 -53.08 60.88 -35.84
N LYS A 6 -52.06 60.63 -36.70
CA LYS A 6 -50.67 60.28 -36.31
C LYS A 6 -49.68 60.72 -37.40
N ARG A 7 -48.45 61.12 -37.06
CA ARG A 7 -47.44 61.64 -38.01
C ARG A 7 -46.03 61.11 -37.69
N SER A 8 -45.32 60.71 -38.75
CA SER A 8 -43.86 60.69 -38.95
C SER A 8 -42.91 60.25 -37.83
N PHE A 9 -42.09 59.22 -38.13
CA PHE A 9 -40.63 59.35 -38.08
C PHE A 9 -39.99 58.61 -39.27
N GLY A 10 -38.81 59.07 -39.72
CA GLY A 10 -38.10 58.56 -40.90
C GLY A 10 -37.03 57.49 -40.57
N PRO A 11 -36.34 56.94 -41.58
CA PRO A 11 -35.47 55.77 -41.45
C PRO A 11 -34.09 56.07 -40.85
N THR A 12 -33.50 55.05 -40.22
CA THR A 12 -32.13 55.06 -39.68
C THR A 12 -31.09 54.55 -40.70
N PRO A 13 -29.82 55.01 -40.63
CA PRO A 13 -28.76 54.60 -41.56
C PRO A 13 -28.05 53.29 -41.15
N ASN A 14 -27.37 52.67 -42.12
CA ASN A 14 -26.65 51.40 -41.96
C ASN A 14 -25.37 51.50 -41.10
N HIS A 15 -25.06 50.41 -40.39
CA HIS A 15 -23.72 50.12 -39.86
C HIS A 15 -23.19 48.78 -40.39
N PRO A 16 -21.87 48.65 -40.67
CA PRO A 16 -21.27 47.43 -41.22
C PRO A 16 -21.04 46.32 -40.17
N PRO A 17 -20.85 45.05 -40.59
CA PRO A 17 -20.73 43.91 -39.68
C PRO A 17 -19.44 43.95 -38.84
N ARG A 18 -19.56 43.66 -37.53
CA ARG A 18 -18.42 43.51 -36.63
C ARG A 18 -17.59 42.27 -36.96
N ARG A 19 -16.28 42.43 -37.13
CA ARG A 19 -15.33 41.31 -37.26
C ARG A 19 -15.23 40.52 -35.95
N LEU A 20 -15.20 39.19 -36.05
CA LEU A 20 -14.81 38.29 -34.98
C LEU A 20 -13.30 38.40 -34.73
N HIS A 21 -12.88 39.11 -33.68
CA HIS A 21 -11.52 38.98 -33.15
C HIS A 21 -11.44 37.78 -32.20
N ARG A 22 -10.60 36.81 -32.55
CA ARG A 22 -10.28 35.61 -31.75
C ARG A 22 -9.69 36.01 -30.40
N TYR A 23 -10.03 35.27 -29.34
CA TYR A 23 -9.38 35.37 -28.02
C TYR A 23 -7.95 34.78 -28.06
N PRO A 24 -6.87 35.57 -27.87
CA PRO A 24 -5.51 35.02 -27.78
C PRO A 24 -5.12 34.71 -26.33
N ALA A 25 -5.68 35.46 -25.37
CA ALA A 25 -5.22 35.54 -23.99
C ALA A 25 -5.46 34.28 -23.13
N LEU A 26 -6.42 33.43 -23.52
CA LEU A 26 -6.66 32.15 -22.84
C LEU A 26 -5.68 31.06 -23.29
N LEU A 27 -5.43 30.97 -24.60
CA LEU A 27 -4.48 30.02 -25.17
C LEU A 27 -3.03 30.38 -24.82
N SER A 28 -2.66 31.67 -24.83
CA SER A 28 -1.33 32.10 -24.40
C SER A 28 -1.09 31.87 -22.90
N ARG A 29 -2.12 31.99 -22.05
CA ARG A 29 -2.03 31.60 -20.64
C ARG A 29 -1.87 30.08 -20.48
N LEU A 30 -2.65 29.26 -21.18
CA LEU A 30 -2.48 27.80 -21.14
C LEU A 30 -1.08 27.36 -21.61
N ALA A 31 -0.52 28.02 -22.63
CA ALA A 31 0.86 27.81 -23.06
C ALA A 31 1.90 28.27 -22.03
N GLN A 32 1.69 29.41 -21.36
CA GLN A 32 2.57 29.84 -20.26
C GLN A 32 2.55 28.85 -19.08
N TRP A 33 1.38 28.28 -18.75
CA TRP A 33 1.28 27.23 -17.74
C TRP A 33 2.04 25.97 -18.14
N SER A 34 1.99 25.51 -19.41
CA SER A 34 2.78 24.35 -19.83
C SER A 34 4.29 24.61 -19.77
N SER A 35 4.75 25.83 -20.06
CA SER A 35 6.17 26.22 -19.91
C SER A 35 6.64 26.41 -18.45
N LEU A 36 5.73 26.47 -17.48
CA LEU A 36 6.04 26.49 -16.05
C LEU A 36 6.13 25.08 -15.43
N ILE A 37 5.78 24.03 -16.18
CA ILE A 37 5.94 22.64 -15.75
C ILE A 37 7.39 22.22 -16.01
N SER A 38 8.24 22.37 -14.99
CA SER A 38 9.66 21.97 -15.04
C SER A 38 9.86 20.50 -15.44
N GLU A 39 11.06 20.17 -15.93
CA GLU A 39 11.44 18.78 -16.21
C GLU A 39 11.34 17.89 -14.95
N SER A 40 11.59 18.46 -13.76
CA SER A 40 11.41 17.76 -12.48
C SER A 40 9.96 17.34 -12.21
N PHE A 41 8.98 18.20 -12.52
CA PHE A 41 7.56 17.85 -12.38
C PHE A 41 7.18 16.72 -13.35
N HIS A 42 7.72 16.74 -14.57
CA HIS A 42 7.54 15.64 -15.53
C HIS A 42 8.20 14.33 -15.06
N SER A 43 9.36 14.37 -14.40
CA SER A 43 9.98 13.14 -13.86
C SER A 43 9.21 12.57 -12.67
N ASP A 44 8.73 13.42 -11.76
CA ASP A 44 7.94 12.99 -10.60
C ASP A 44 6.59 12.39 -11.05
N LEU A 45 5.88 13.06 -11.98
CA LEU A 45 4.60 12.59 -12.50
C LEU A 45 4.72 11.23 -13.20
N ARG A 46 5.81 10.99 -13.93
CA ARG A 46 6.10 9.68 -14.56
C ARG A 46 6.30 8.59 -13.51
N ALA A 47 7.09 8.85 -12.46
CA ALA A 47 7.32 7.88 -11.38
C ALA A 47 6.02 7.51 -10.64
N LEU A 48 5.13 8.49 -10.41
CA LEU A 48 3.82 8.30 -9.79
C LEU A 48 2.86 7.50 -10.68
N ALA A 49 2.81 7.81 -11.98
CA ALA A 49 2.01 7.07 -12.94
C ALA A 49 2.45 5.59 -13.05
N ILE A 50 3.77 5.33 -13.06
CA ILE A 50 4.33 3.97 -13.03
C ILE A 50 3.93 3.25 -11.73
N ALA A 51 4.04 3.90 -10.56
CA ALA A 51 3.68 3.32 -9.27
C ALA A 51 2.18 2.98 -9.16
N ALA A 52 1.30 3.85 -9.66
CA ALA A 52 -0.14 3.60 -9.69
C ALA A 52 -0.51 2.46 -10.67
N LEU A 53 0.14 2.44 -11.84
CA LEU A 53 -0.06 1.40 -12.86
C LEU A 53 0.45 0.04 -12.38
N SER A 54 1.64 -0.05 -11.79
CA SER A 54 2.20 -1.31 -11.28
C SER A 54 1.36 -1.88 -10.14
N SER A 55 0.87 -1.03 -9.23
CA SER A 55 -0.04 -1.43 -8.16
C SER A 55 -1.37 -1.95 -8.71
N SER A 56 -1.91 -1.31 -9.75
CA SER A 56 -3.16 -1.73 -10.40
C SER A 56 -3.00 -3.06 -11.13
N ILE A 57 -1.90 -3.24 -11.89
CA ILE A 57 -1.60 -4.51 -12.58
C ILE A 57 -1.41 -5.65 -11.58
N LEU A 58 -0.66 -5.42 -10.49
CA LEU A 58 -0.47 -6.41 -9.43
C LEU A 58 -1.81 -6.82 -8.79
N LEU A 59 -2.65 -5.85 -8.45
CA LEU A 59 -3.96 -6.10 -7.85
C LEU A 59 -4.93 -6.82 -8.81
N LEU A 60 -4.92 -6.49 -10.10
CA LEU A 60 -5.70 -7.21 -11.11
C LEU A 60 -5.22 -8.66 -11.28
N GLY A 61 -3.91 -8.92 -11.20
CA GLY A 61 -3.36 -10.27 -11.15
C GLY A 61 -3.81 -11.04 -9.90
N ILE A 62 -3.76 -10.41 -8.72
CA ILE A 62 -4.22 -11.02 -7.45
C ILE A 62 -5.74 -11.30 -7.48
N ARG A 63 -6.55 -10.42 -8.11
CA ARG A 63 -7.97 -10.69 -8.39
C ARG A 63 -8.12 -11.91 -9.30
N HIS A 64 -7.47 -11.91 -10.46
CA HIS A 64 -7.58 -12.99 -11.47
C HIS A 64 -7.15 -14.37 -10.96
N LEU A 65 -6.20 -14.44 -10.02
CA LEU A 65 -5.81 -15.67 -9.32
C LEU A 65 -6.84 -16.15 -8.26
N GLY A 66 -7.96 -15.44 -8.09
CA GLY A 66 -9.02 -15.76 -7.14
C GLY A 66 -8.69 -15.46 -5.66
N TRP A 67 -7.53 -14.89 -5.36
CA TRP A 67 -7.06 -14.71 -3.97
C TRP A 67 -7.92 -13.72 -3.16
N LEU A 68 -8.71 -12.87 -3.82
CA LEU A 68 -9.65 -11.95 -3.18
C LEU A 68 -11.07 -12.54 -3.06
N GLN A 69 -11.40 -13.62 -3.77
CA GLN A 69 -12.75 -14.20 -3.80
C GLN A 69 -13.31 -14.52 -2.39
N PRO A 70 -12.55 -15.07 -1.42
CA PRO A 70 -13.07 -15.30 -0.07
C PRO A 70 -13.48 -14.00 0.67
N LEU A 71 -12.78 -12.89 0.41
CA LEU A 71 -13.11 -11.58 0.99
C LEU A 71 -14.39 -11.00 0.37
N GLU A 72 -14.54 -11.08 -0.96
CA GLU A 72 -15.74 -10.58 -1.65
C GLU A 72 -16.99 -11.43 -1.34
N LEU A 73 -16.84 -12.75 -1.16
CA LEU A 73 -17.92 -13.64 -0.72
C LEU A 73 -18.32 -13.39 0.74
N SER A 74 -17.35 -13.20 1.64
CA SER A 74 -17.64 -12.79 3.02
C SER A 74 -18.32 -11.41 3.09
N ALA A 75 -17.98 -10.49 2.18
CA ALA A 75 -18.64 -9.19 2.07
C ALA A 75 -20.08 -9.31 1.54
N TYR A 76 -20.31 -10.15 0.52
CA TYR A 76 -21.65 -10.47 0.03
C TYR A 76 -22.56 -11.00 1.15
N ASP A 77 -22.06 -11.92 1.99
CA ASP A 77 -22.85 -12.45 3.10
C ASP A 77 -23.22 -11.38 4.14
N GLN A 78 -22.33 -10.40 4.41
CA GLN A 78 -22.70 -9.27 5.27
C GLN A 78 -23.81 -8.43 4.63
N ILE A 79 -23.75 -8.18 3.32
CA ILE A 79 -24.81 -7.45 2.59
C ILE A 79 -26.14 -8.20 2.68
N ILE A 80 -26.18 -9.52 2.45
CA ILE A 80 -27.40 -10.34 2.57
C ILE A 80 -27.95 -10.34 4.01
N ARG A 81 -27.09 -10.33 5.04
CA ARG A 81 -27.51 -10.21 6.46
C ARG A 81 -27.99 -8.81 6.85
N LEU A 82 -27.51 -7.75 6.19
CA LEU A 82 -27.91 -6.36 6.45
C LEU A 82 -29.23 -5.96 5.77
N ARG A 83 -29.70 -6.72 4.78
CA ARG A 83 -30.98 -6.47 4.10
C ARG A 83 -32.15 -6.81 5.04
N SER A 84 -33.14 -5.91 5.10
CA SER A 84 -34.38 -6.14 5.83
C SER A 84 -35.06 -7.43 5.36
N PRO A 85 -35.47 -8.33 6.28
CA PRO A 85 -36.17 -9.55 5.90
C PRO A 85 -37.54 -9.22 5.30
N ASP A 86 -37.86 -9.89 4.21
CA ASP A 86 -39.16 -9.79 3.56
C ASP A 86 -40.26 -10.53 4.34
N PRO A 87 -41.54 -10.14 4.16
CA PRO A 87 -42.66 -10.91 4.68
C PRO A 87 -42.70 -12.31 4.04
N PRO A 88 -43.12 -13.36 4.79
CA PRO A 88 -43.26 -14.71 4.28
C PRO A 88 -44.13 -14.78 3.02
N ASP A 89 -43.74 -15.59 2.04
CA ASP A 89 -44.45 -15.73 0.78
C ASP A 89 -45.83 -16.37 1.00
N PRO A 90 -46.95 -15.67 0.70
CA PRO A 90 -48.29 -16.20 0.95
C PRO A 90 -48.70 -17.32 -0.01
N ARG A 91 -47.96 -17.53 -1.11
CA ARG A 91 -48.22 -18.56 -2.14
C ARG A 91 -47.65 -19.93 -1.77
N ILE A 92 -46.81 -19.99 -0.74
CA ILE A 92 -46.05 -21.18 -0.34
C ILE A 92 -46.47 -21.62 1.07
N LEU A 93 -46.64 -22.93 1.24
CA LEU A 93 -46.71 -23.62 2.53
C LEU A 93 -45.56 -24.61 2.62
N ILE A 94 -44.93 -24.74 3.79
CA ILE A 94 -43.93 -25.76 4.06
C ILE A 94 -44.47 -26.71 5.13
N VAL A 95 -44.64 -27.98 4.77
CA VAL A 95 -44.88 -29.08 5.70
C VAL A 95 -43.54 -29.68 6.09
N THR A 96 -43.16 -29.43 7.33
CA THR A 96 -41.88 -29.83 7.91
C THR A 96 -41.99 -31.18 8.60
N ILE A 97 -41.00 -32.04 8.41
CA ILE A 97 -40.78 -33.23 9.24
C ILE A 97 -39.72 -32.88 10.27
N THR A 98 -40.16 -32.64 11.50
CA THR A 98 -39.33 -32.25 12.64
C THR A 98 -38.82 -33.48 13.40
N GLU A 99 -37.86 -33.26 14.29
CA GLU A 99 -37.37 -34.29 15.21
C GLU A 99 -38.50 -34.84 16.11
N GLN A 100 -39.52 -34.03 16.43
CA GLN A 100 -40.71 -34.47 17.18
C GLN A 100 -41.60 -35.40 16.36
N ASP A 101 -41.75 -35.17 15.05
CA ASP A 101 -42.49 -36.09 14.16
C ASP A 101 -41.77 -37.45 14.07
N ILE A 102 -40.44 -37.44 13.91
CA ILE A 102 -39.61 -38.66 13.86
C ILE A 102 -39.71 -39.48 15.15
N GLN A 103 -39.70 -38.80 16.31
CA GLN A 103 -39.89 -39.44 17.62
C GLN A 103 -41.32 -39.96 17.80
N ALA A 104 -42.35 -39.20 17.40
CA ALA A 104 -43.75 -39.61 17.52
C ALA A 104 -44.09 -40.87 16.70
N TYR A 105 -43.47 -41.04 15.53
CA TYR A 105 -43.60 -42.24 14.69
C TYR A 105 -42.48 -43.27 14.91
N ASN A 106 -41.56 -43.01 15.84
CA ASN A 106 -40.43 -43.85 16.25
C ASN A 106 -39.60 -44.41 15.08
N ARG A 107 -39.43 -43.64 14.00
CA ARG A 107 -38.72 -44.09 12.78
C ARG A 107 -38.27 -42.95 11.88
N TRP A 108 -37.07 -43.07 11.33
CA TRP A 108 -36.61 -42.31 10.16
C TRP A 108 -35.93 -43.25 9.15
N PRO A 109 -36.23 -43.17 7.83
CA PRO A 109 -37.33 -42.40 7.22
C PRO A 109 -38.72 -42.85 7.68
N LEU A 110 -39.69 -41.93 7.66
CA LEU A 110 -41.10 -42.25 7.91
C LEU A 110 -41.63 -43.25 6.88
N SER A 111 -42.63 -44.08 7.24
CA SER A 111 -43.19 -45.07 6.31
C SER A 111 -43.98 -44.43 5.17
N ASP A 112 -44.04 -45.13 4.03
CA ASP A 112 -44.70 -44.68 2.81
C ASP A 112 -46.19 -44.35 3.07
N GLY A 113 -46.88 -45.14 3.91
CA GLY A 113 -48.26 -44.88 4.31
C GLY A 113 -48.49 -43.57 5.06
N HIS A 114 -47.52 -43.08 5.84
CA HIS A 114 -47.63 -41.76 6.48
C HIS A 114 -47.52 -40.63 5.45
N ILE A 115 -46.65 -40.79 4.45
CA ILE A 115 -46.54 -39.84 3.33
C ILE A 115 -47.78 -39.91 2.43
N ALA A 116 -48.33 -41.10 2.18
CA ALA A 116 -49.57 -41.28 1.45
C ALA A 116 -50.76 -40.57 2.12
N GLN A 117 -50.93 -40.76 3.43
CA GLN A 117 -51.96 -40.06 4.22
C GLN A 117 -51.75 -38.54 4.22
N LEU A 118 -50.50 -38.07 4.31
CA LEU A 118 -50.18 -36.64 4.21
C LEU A 118 -50.59 -36.07 2.85
N LEU A 119 -50.18 -36.72 1.75
CA LEU A 119 -50.55 -36.31 0.39
C LEU A 119 -52.07 -36.32 0.22
N GLN A 120 -52.78 -37.37 0.63
CA GLN A 120 -54.24 -37.45 0.54
C GLN A 120 -54.93 -36.30 1.29
N LYS A 121 -54.47 -35.96 2.51
CA LYS A 121 -55.04 -34.84 3.29
C LYS A 121 -54.74 -33.48 2.67
N LEU A 122 -53.55 -33.29 2.08
CA LEU A 122 -53.22 -32.07 1.36
C LEU A 122 -54.07 -31.94 0.09
N GLN A 123 -54.21 -32.99 -0.71
CA GLN A 123 -55.01 -33.00 -1.94
C GLN A 123 -56.49 -32.64 -1.69
N ALA A 124 -57.07 -33.11 -0.57
CA ALA A 124 -58.43 -32.74 -0.16
C ALA A 124 -58.62 -31.23 0.09
N MET A 125 -57.53 -30.47 0.25
CA MET A 125 -57.54 -29.01 0.40
C MET A 125 -57.15 -28.24 -0.89
N GLN A 126 -57.05 -28.91 -2.03
CA GLN A 126 -56.86 -28.32 -3.37
C GLN A 126 -55.61 -27.41 -3.57
N PRO A 127 -54.39 -27.89 -3.30
CA PRO A 127 -53.15 -27.19 -3.67
C PRO A 127 -52.91 -27.24 -5.19
N ARG A 128 -52.31 -26.17 -5.75
CA ARG A 128 -51.91 -26.13 -7.17
C ARG A 128 -50.71 -27.02 -7.45
N VAL A 129 -49.78 -27.13 -6.50
CA VAL A 129 -48.57 -27.96 -6.59
C VAL A 129 -48.24 -28.55 -5.22
N ILE A 130 -47.80 -29.80 -5.18
CA ILE A 130 -47.19 -30.44 -4.01
C ILE A 130 -45.78 -30.91 -4.40
N GLY A 131 -44.74 -30.26 -3.88
CA GLY A 131 -43.36 -30.71 -4.03
C GLY A 131 -42.93 -31.62 -2.88
N LEU A 132 -42.51 -32.85 -3.20
CA LEU A 132 -42.05 -33.85 -2.23
C LEU A 132 -40.51 -33.93 -2.23
N ASP A 133 -39.88 -33.16 -1.34
CA ASP A 133 -38.43 -33.11 -1.11
C ASP A 133 -38.00 -34.24 -0.15
N LEU A 134 -38.29 -35.49 -0.55
CA LEU A 134 -37.96 -36.71 0.18
C LEU A 134 -37.64 -37.84 -0.79
N TYR A 135 -36.48 -38.49 -0.62
CA TYR A 135 -36.11 -39.65 -1.43
C TYR A 135 -37.04 -40.85 -1.14
N ARG A 136 -37.64 -41.39 -2.20
CA ARG A 136 -38.58 -42.53 -2.18
C ARG A 136 -38.31 -43.50 -3.35
N ASP A 137 -37.03 -43.71 -3.63
CA ASP A 137 -36.49 -44.69 -4.57
C ASP A 137 -36.73 -46.13 -4.10
N VAL A 138 -36.56 -46.38 -2.79
CA VAL A 138 -36.82 -47.65 -2.13
C VAL A 138 -38.13 -47.62 -1.31
N ARG A 139 -38.63 -48.81 -0.95
CA ARG A 139 -39.88 -48.98 -0.19
C ARG A 139 -39.67 -48.78 1.30
N TYR A 140 -40.58 -48.07 1.96
CA TYR A 140 -40.61 -47.91 3.41
C TYR A 140 -41.95 -48.39 3.99
N GLU A 141 -42.14 -49.72 4.04
CA GLU A 141 -43.39 -50.31 4.53
C GLU A 141 -43.70 -49.94 6.00
N PRO A 142 -45.00 -49.84 6.40
CA PRO A 142 -46.18 -50.11 5.59
C PRO A 142 -46.64 -48.92 4.73
N GLY A 143 -47.28 -49.24 3.61
CA GLY A 143 -48.13 -48.33 2.83
C GLY A 143 -47.57 -47.92 1.46
N HIS A 144 -46.76 -48.78 0.83
CA HIS A 144 -46.07 -48.45 -0.42
C HIS A 144 -47.02 -48.25 -1.61
N GLU A 145 -48.08 -49.06 -1.74
CA GLU A 145 -49.03 -48.95 -2.87
C GLU A 145 -49.92 -47.71 -2.75
N GLU A 146 -50.29 -47.31 -1.53
CA GLU A 146 -51.01 -46.09 -1.24
C GLU A 146 -50.17 -44.84 -1.57
N LEU A 147 -48.86 -44.88 -1.33
CA LEU A 147 -47.94 -43.82 -1.76
C LEU A 147 -47.80 -43.82 -3.28
N ARG A 148 -47.59 -44.98 -3.91
CA ARG A 148 -47.48 -45.11 -5.37
C ARG A 148 -48.71 -44.56 -6.09
N ALA A 149 -49.90 -44.77 -5.52
CA ALA A 149 -51.16 -44.18 -5.99
C ALA A 149 -51.21 -42.66 -5.76
N ALA A 150 -50.85 -42.16 -4.56
CA ALA A 150 -50.84 -40.72 -4.26
C ALA A 150 -49.88 -39.92 -5.16
N LEU A 151 -48.75 -40.52 -5.55
CA LEU A 151 -47.77 -39.96 -6.48
C LEU A 151 -48.26 -39.86 -7.94
N GLN A 152 -49.37 -40.50 -8.30
CA GLN A 152 -49.95 -40.38 -9.66
C GLN A 152 -50.66 -39.05 -9.91
N ALA A 153 -51.03 -38.30 -8.87
CA ALA A 153 -51.73 -37.02 -9.02
C ALA A 153 -50.85 -35.98 -9.75
N GLU A 154 -51.44 -35.28 -10.73
CA GLU A 154 -50.72 -34.44 -11.71
C GLU A 154 -49.98 -33.24 -11.10
N ASN A 155 -50.46 -32.74 -9.96
CA ASN A 155 -49.86 -31.63 -9.22
C ASN A 155 -48.74 -32.06 -8.25
N VAL A 156 -48.43 -33.36 -8.13
CA VAL A 156 -47.35 -33.85 -7.27
C VAL A 156 -46.02 -33.90 -8.04
N ILE A 157 -44.98 -33.29 -7.49
CA ILE A 157 -43.62 -33.29 -8.02
C ILE A 157 -42.72 -34.06 -7.05
N ALA A 158 -41.86 -34.93 -7.58
CA ALA A 158 -40.87 -35.66 -6.79
C ALA A 158 -39.44 -35.21 -7.11
N ILE A 159 -38.51 -35.54 -6.20
CA ILE A 159 -37.09 -35.27 -6.36
C ILE A 159 -36.30 -36.44 -6.96
N THR A 160 -35.11 -36.13 -7.47
CA THR A 160 -34.01 -37.05 -7.77
C THR A 160 -32.70 -36.33 -7.41
N LYS A 161 -31.66 -37.06 -6.99
CA LYS A 161 -30.31 -36.48 -6.90
C LYS A 161 -29.52 -36.83 -8.16
N LEU A 162 -28.88 -35.83 -8.77
CA LEU A 162 -27.94 -36.06 -9.87
C LEU A 162 -26.73 -36.90 -9.41
N PRO A 163 -26.15 -37.73 -10.29
CA PRO A 163 -24.86 -38.35 -10.04
C PRO A 163 -23.73 -37.32 -10.19
N ASP A 164 -22.75 -37.39 -9.31
CA ASP A 164 -21.54 -36.56 -9.30
C ASP A 164 -20.30 -37.47 -9.20
N PRO A 165 -19.05 -36.95 -9.30
CA PRO A 165 -17.84 -37.79 -9.25
C PRO A 165 -17.63 -38.55 -7.94
N GLU A 166 -18.29 -38.16 -6.86
CA GLU A 166 -18.16 -38.74 -5.52
C GLU A 166 -19.39 -39.57 -5.09
N THR A 167 -20.56 -39.32 -5.71
CA THR A 167 -21.83 -39.98 -5.35
C THR A 167 -22.64 -40.49 -6.55
N ILE A 168 -23.27 -41.64 -6.37
CA ILE A 168 -23.98 -42.41 -7.42
C ILE A 168 -25.29 -41.73 -7.88
N GLY A 169 -25.70 -40.63 -7.23
CA GLY A 169 -27.03 -40.03 -7.37
C GLY A 169 -28.12 -40.85 -6.69
N VAL A 170 -29.36 -40.36 -6.74
CA VAL A 170 -30.54 -41.05 -6.16
C VAL A 170 -31.69 -40.94 -7.17
N PRO A 171 -32.23 -42.06 -7.68
CA PRO A 171 -33.27 -42.03 -8.71
C PRO A 171 -34.61 -41.52 -8.16
N ALA A 172 -35.48 -41.09 -9.07
CA ALA A 172 -36.83 -40.66 -8.72
C ALA A 172 -37.71 -41.83 -8.24
N PRO A 173 -38.79 -41.55 -7.47
CA PRO A 173 -39.70 -42.57 -6.98
C PRO A 173 -40.38 -43.38 -8.11
N PRO A 174 -40.48 -44.72 -8.00
CA PRO A 174 -41.04 -45.56 -9.06
C PRO A 174 -42.47 -45.16 -9.47
N GLY A 175 -42.65 -44.88 -10.76
CA GLY A 175 -43.96 -44.55 -11.33
C GLY A 175 -44.32 -43.06 -11.37
N VAL A 176 -43.41 -42.14 -11.01
CA VAL A 176 -43.57 -40.71 -11.31
C VAL A 176 -43.11 -40.43 -12.76
N PRO A 177 -43.90 -39.73 -13.60
CA PRO A 177 -43.48 -39.32 -14.94
C PRO A 177 -42.25 -38.40 -14.91
N PRO A 178 -41.30 -38.50 -15.87
CA PRO A 178 -40.08 -37.68 -15.86
C PRO A 178 -40.33 -36.17 -15.84
N GLU A 179 -41.41 -35.68 -16.46
CA GLU A 179 -41.80 -34.26 -16.40
C GLU A 179 -42.32 -33.79 -15.03
N ARG A 180 -42.56 -34.71 -14.08
CA ARG A 180 -42.88 -34.43 -12.67
C ARG A 180 -41.72 -34.76 -11.72
N VAL A 181 -40.49 -34.86 -12.25
CA VAL A 181 -39.26 -35.08 -11.49
C VAL A 181 -38.31 -33.89 -11.69
N GLY A 182 -37.94 -33.23 -10.60
CA GLY A 182 -36.90 -32.21 -10.59
C GLY A 182 -35.70 -32.66 -9.76
N PHE A 183 -34.49 -32.16 -10.05
CA PHE A 183 -33.33 -32.45 -9.20
C PHE A 183 -33.26 -31.51 -7.98
N ASN A 184 -32.83 -31.99 -6.81
CA ASN A 184 -32.73 -31.18 -5.59
C ASN A 184 -31.27 -30.87 -5.17
N ASP A 185 -30.29 -31.09 -6.04
CA ASP A 185 -28.90 -30.72 -5.81
C ASP A 185 -28.71 -29.21 -5.57
N LEU A 186 -28.16 -28.87 -4.40
CA LEU A 186 -27.77 -27.51 -4.00
C LEU A 186 -26.26 -27.31 -4.14
N LEU A 187 -25.85 -26.16 -4.68
CA LEU A 187 -24.44 -25.86 -4.95
C LEU A 187 -23.77 -25.18 -3.75
N LEU A 188 -22.69 -25.78 -3.29
CA LEU A 188 -21.79 -25.20 -2.30
C LEU A 188 -20.68 -24.38 -2.98
N ASP A 189 -20.35 -23.24 -2.39
CA ASP A 189 -19.12 -22.49 -2.68
C ASP A 189 -17.91 -23.14 -1.98
N PRO A 190 -16.65 -22.75 -2.32
CA PRO A 190 -15.44 -23.34 -1.73
C PRO A 190 -15.30 -23.19 -0.20
N ASP A 191 -16.08 -22.32 0.43
CA ASP A 191 -16.19 -22.15 1.89
C ASP A 191 -17.35 -22.97 2.50
N GLY A 192 -18.01 -23.82 1.70
CA GLY A 192 -19.12 -24.68 2.12
C GLY A 192 -20.43 -23.93 2.35
N ILE A 193 -20.59 -22.73 1.79
CA ILE A 193 -21.80 -21.90 1.92
C ILE A 193 -22.64 -21.96 0.63
N THR A 194 -23.95 -22.06 0.78
CA THR A 194 -24.91 -22.04 -0.34
C THR A 194 -25.24 -20.59 -0.67
N ARG A 195 -24.74 -20.08 -1.81
CA ARG A 195 -25.11 -18.75 -2.36
C ARG A 195 -25.76 -18.81 -3.74
N ARG A 196 -25.63 -19.96 -4.41
CA ARG A 196 -26.06 -20.20 -5.79
C ARG A 196 -27.12 -21.29 -5.83
N SER A 197 -28.07 -21.16 -6.74
CA SER A 197 -29.00 -22.22 -7.11
C SER A 197 -28.72 -22.70 -8.52
N LEU A 198 -28.74 -24.02 -8.71
CA LEU A 198 -28.77 -24.64 -10.03
C LEU A 198 -30.23 -24.73 -10.47
N LEU A 199 -30.59 -24.13 -11.61
CA LEU A 199 -31.95 -24.10 -12.14
C LEU A 199 -32.19 -25.20 -13.18
N TYR A 200 -31.15 -25.58 -13.92
CA TYR A 200 -31.17 -26.56 -14.98
C TYR A 200 -29.86 -27.35 -14.99
N GLY A 201 -29.98 -28.67 -15.17
CA GLY A 201 -28.87 -29.61 -15.28
C GLY A 201 -29.15 -30.67 -16.34
N THR A 202 -28.30 -31.69 -16.41
CA THR A 202 -28.51 -32.83 -17.31
C THR A 202 -28.36 -34.16 -16.59
N LEU A 203 -29.25 -35.10 -16.90
CA LEU A 203 -29.27 -36.44 -16.32
C LEU A 203 -29.27 -37.46 -17.47
N LYS A 204 -28.21 -38.28 -17.56
CA LYS A 204 -28.02 -39.27 -18.64
C LYS A 204 -28.17 -38.64 -20.05
N GLY A 205 -27.63 -37.43 -20.23
CA GLY A 205 -27.69 -36.68 -21.49
C GLY A 205 -29.03 -36.02 -21.81
N LYS A 206 -30.04 -36.11 -20.95
CA LYS A 206 -31.32 -35.40 -21.09
C LYS A 206 -31.36 -34.14 -20.23
N PRO A 207 -32.06 -33.07 -20.67
CA PRO A 207 -32.34 -31.91 -19.82
C PRO A 207 -33.19 -32.31 -18.61
N ILE A 208 -32.94 -31.70 -17.47
CA ILE A 208 -33.80 -31.80 -16.28
C ILE A 208 -33.80 -30.44 -15.54
N LEU A 209 -34.97 -30.04 -15.04
CA LEU A 209 -35.15 -28.80 -14.27
C LEU A 209 -34.87 -29.07 -12.78
N SER A 210 -34.48 -28.04 -12.03
CA SER A 210 -34.39 -28.16 -10.58
C SER A 210 -35.78 -28.27 -9.96
N PHE A 211 -35.88 -28.91 -8.80
CA PHE A 211 -37.11 -29.09 -8.03
C PHE A 211 -37.85 -27.76 -7.80
N SER A 212 -37.13 -26.70 -7.43
CA SER A 212 -37.69 -25.36 -7.25
C SER A 212 -38.18 -24.72 -8.55
N LEU A 213 -37.46 -24.89 -9.67
CA LEU A 213 -37.91 -24.37 -10.97
C LEU A 213 -39.11 -25.16 -11.52
N LEU A 214 -39.13 -26.48 -11.34
CA LEU A 214 -40.25 -27.32 -11.75
C LEU A 214 -41.51 -26.98 -10.94
N ALA A 215 -41.39 -26.81 -9.62
CA ALA A 215 -42.50 -26.37 -8.76
C ALA A 215 -43.01 -24.96 -9.15
N ALA A 216 -42.10 -24.03 -9.49
CA ALA A 216 -42.48 -22.70 -9.96
C ALA A 216 -43.23 -22.77 -11.30
N THR A 217 -42.68 -23.47 -12.29
CA THR A 217 -43.28 -23.59 -13.63
C THR A 217 -44.64 -24.30 -13.62
N SER A 218 -44.81 -25.36 -12.82
CA SER A 218 -46.10 -26.02 -12.62
C SER A 218 -47.15 -25.11 -12.01
N TYR A 219 -46.78 -24.23 -11.06
CA TYR A 219 -47.68 -23.23 -10.48
C TYR A 219 -48.03 -22.13 -11.49
N LEU A 220 -47.02 -21.59 -12.17
CA LEU A 220 -47.14 -20.47 -13.12
C LEU A 220 -47.93 -20.84 -14.39
N LYS A 221 -47.96 -22.12 -14.77
CA LYS A 221 -48.76 -22.66 -15.89
C LYS A 221 -50.25 -22.30 -15.79
N HIS A 222 -50.80 -22.17 -14.57
CA HIS A 222 -52.19 -21.75 -14.36
C HIS A 222 -52.43 -20.26 -14.66
N GLU A 223 -51.40 -19.42 -14.56
CA GLU A 223 -51.44 -17.99 -14.91
C GLU A 223 -51.10 -17.76 -16.40
N GLY A 224 -51.01 -18.83 -17.21
CA GLY A 224 -50.63 -18.79 -18.62
C GLY A 224 -49.13 -18.58 -18.87
N ILE A 225 -48.31 -18.43 -17.82
CA ILE A 225 -46.89 -18.14 -17.91
C ILE A 225 -46.12 -19.44 -18.18
N THR A 226 -45.27 -19.42 -19.21
CA THR A 226 -44.51 -20.60 -19.68
C THR A 226 -43.00 -20.38 -19.60
N LEU A 227 -42.27 -21.49 -19.46
CA LEU A 227 -40.81 -21.52 -19.51
C LEU A 227 -40.35 -21.40 -20.97
N SER A 228 -39.46 -20.45 -21.24
CA SER A 228 -38.86 -20.23 -22.55
C SER A 228 -37.35 -20.00 -22.42
N THR A 229 -36.67 -19.80 -23.55
CA THR A 229 -35.22 -19.57 -23.59
C THR A 229 -34.92 -18.48 -24.61
N THR A 230 -34.13 -17.48 -24.23
CA THR A 230 -33.74 -16.37 -25.11
C THR A 230 -32.75 -16.83 -26.20
N PRO A 231 -32.53 -16.05 -27.26
CA PRO A 231 -31.47 -16.32 -28.24
C PRO A 231 -30.07 -16.46 -27.60
N ASP A 232 -29.81 -15.74 -26.51
CA ASP A 232 -28.57 -15.78 -25.72
C ASP A 232 -28.58 -16.91 -24.67
N TYR A 233 -29.38 -17.94 -24.90
CA TYR A 233 -29.56 -19.14 -24.07
C TYR A 233 -29.96 -18.87 -22.61
N GLN A 234 -30.54 -17.70 -22.30
CA GLN A 234 -30.99 -17.39 -20.94
C GLN A 234 -32.36 -18.01 -20.64
N ILE A 235 -32.57 -18.47 -19.40
CA ILE A 235 -33.89 -18.92 -18.93
C ILE A 235 -34.82 -17.71 -18.76
N GLN A 236 -36.01 -17.80 -19.37
CA GLN A 236 -37.04 -16.77 -19.29
C GLN A 236 -38.38 -17.37 -18.84
N LEU A 237 -39.08 -16.66 -17.95
CA LEU A 237 -40.44 -16.97 -17.48
C LEU A 237 -41.31 -15.73 -17.62
N GLY A 238 -42.26 -15.75 -18.55
CA GLY A 238 -43.02 -14.54 -18.90
C GLY A 238 -42.07 -13.46 -19.42
N GLU A 239 -42.05 -12.30 -18.80
CA GLU A 239 -41.11 -11.21 -19.13
C GLU A 239 -39.80 -11.27 -18.32
N THR A 240 -39.72 -12.12 -17.28
CA THR A 240 -38.59 -12.21 -16.36
C THR A 240 -37.46 -13.07 -16.94
N ILE A 241 -36.27 -12.48 -17.09
CA ILE A 241 -35.04 -13.18 -17.51
C ILE A 241 -34.18 -13.47 -16.27
N PHE A 242 -33.79 -14.73 -16.08
CA PHE A 242 -32.91 -15.16 -14.98
C PHE A 242 -31.48 -15.24 -15.50
N HIS A 243 -30.64 -14.25 -15.23
CA HIS A 243 -29.27 -14.26 -15.74
C HIS A 243 -28.44 -15.44 -15.21
N ARG A 244 -27.67 -16.07 -16.11
CA ARG A 244 -26.72 -17.15 -15.78
C ARG A 244 -25.41 -16.58 -15.23
N LEU A 245 -24.91 -17.16 -14.15
CA LEU A 245 -23.57 -16.86 -13.63
C LEU A 245 -22.46 -17.40 -14.55
N GLU A 246 -21.45 -16.58 -14.78
CA GLU A 246 -20.18 -16.93 -15.45
C GLU A 246 -19.04 -17.02 -14.42
N SER A 247 -17.89 -17.59 -14.81
CA SER A 247 -16.77 -17.89 -13.89
C SER A 247 -16.17 -16.66 -13.19
N ASN A 248 -16.31 -15.48 -13.81
CA ASN A 248 -15.80 -14.18 -13.37
C ASN A 248 -16.92 -13.22 -12.84
N SER A 249 -18.13 -13.73 -12.58
CA SER A 249 -19.29 -12.89 -12.24
C SER A 249 -19.19 -12.27 -10.84
N GLY A 250 -19.10 -10.93 -10.78
CA GLY A 250 -18.96 -10.19 -9.52
C GLY A 250 -17.68 -10.56 -8.78
N GLY A 251 -17.79 -11.01 -7.52
CA GLY A 251 -16.64 -11.43 -6.72
C GLY A 251 -16.07 -12.81 -7.06
N TYR A 252 -16.73 -13.60 -7.92
CA TYR A 252 -16.21 -14.89 -8.38
C TYR A 252 -15.13 -14.72 -9.44
N GLN A 253 -14.15 -15.62 -9.45
CA GLN A 253 -13.02 -15.68 -10.40
C GLN A 253 -12.67 -17.13 -10.78
N THR A 254 -12.85 -18.09 -9.87
CA THR A 254 -12.54 -19.52 -10.05
C THR A 254 -13.78 -20.41 -10.01
N LEU A 255 -14.95 -19.84 -10.31
CA LEU A 255 -16.24 -20.51 -10.19
C LEU A 255 -16.47 -21.56 -11.29
N ASP A 256 -16.86 -22.78 -10.88
CA ASP A 256 -17.46 -23.74 -11.81
C ASP A 256 -18.87 -23.27 -12.19
N ALA A 257 -18.99 -22.75 -13.42
CA ALA A 257 -20.21 -22.24 -14.01
C ALA A 257 -21.00 -23.29 -14.83
N GLN A 258 -20.74 -24.58 -14.65
CA GLN A 258 -21.48 -25.66 -15.32
C GLN A 258 -22.99 -25.66 -14.98
N GLY A 259 -23.81 -26.08 -15.96
CA GLY A 259 -25.26 -25.98 -15.87
C GLY A 259 -25.76 -24.54 -15.83
N TYR A 260 -27.01 -24.33 -15.42
CA TYR A 260 -27.62 -23.00 -15.33
C TYR A 260 -27.70 -22.52 -13.89
N GLN A 261 -26.83 -21.59 -13.50
CA GLN A 261 -26.70 -21.13 -12.12
C GLN A 261 -27.13 -19.67 -11.96
N THR A 262 -27.74 -19.32 -10.83
CA THR A 262 -28.04 -17.93 -10.45
C THR A 262 -27.82 -17.71 -8.95
N LEU A 263 -27.72 -16.45 -8.50
CA LEU A 263 -27.60 -16.10 -7.08
C LEU A 263 -28.94 -16.30 -6.35
N ILE A 264 -28.89 -16.78 -5.11
CA ILE A 264 -30.09 -16.93 -4.26
C ILE A 264 -30.44 -15.60 -3.61
N HIS A 265 -31.62 -15.06 -3.97
CA HIS A 265 -32.24 -13.94 -3.28
C HIS A 265 -32.98 -14.47 -2.04
N TYR A 266 -32.24 -14.67 -0.94
CA TYR A 266 -32.83 -15.05 0.34
C TYR A 266 -33.88 -14.02 0.78
N ARG A 267 -35.09 -14.51 1.10
CA ARG A 267 -36.24 -13.70 1.55
C ARG A 267 -36.12 -13.35 3.03
N SER A 268 -35.76 -14.32 3.85
CA SER A 268 -35.38 -14.12 5.26
C SER A 268 -34.60 -15.33 5.80
N GLY A 269 -33.90 -15.17 6.92
CA GLY A 269 -33.06 -16.23 7.50
C GLY A 269 -33.81 -17.45 8.08
N GLN A 270 -35.11 -17.33 8.40
CA GLN A 270 -35.92 -18.43 8.98
C GLN A 270 -37.39 -18.45 8.54
N ALA A 271 -37.97 -17.35 8.06
CA ALA A 271 -39.41 -17.18 7.84
C ALA A 271 -39.73 -16.91 6.36
N VAL A 272 -39.31 -17.81 5.46
CA VAL A 272 -39.52 -17.67 4.00
C VAL A 272 -40.99 -17.82 3.59
N ALA A 273 -41.74 -18.67 4.28
CA ALA A 273 -43.14 -19.01 4.03
C ALA A 273 -43.81 -19.47 5.33
N HIS A 274 -45.12 -19.74 5.31
CA HIS A 274 -45.79 -20.36 6.47
C HIS A 274 -45.32 -21.81 6.65
N GLN A 275 -45.04 -22.22 7.89
CA GLN A 275 -44.55 -23.55 8.22
C GLN A 275 -45.50 -24.27 9.18
N VAL A 276 -45.77 -25.54 8.91
CA VAL A 276 -46.54 -26.47 9.75
C VAL A 276 -45.79 -27.79 9.89
N SER A 277 -46.04 -28.58 10.92
CA SER A 277 -45.44 -29.92 11.05
C SER A 277 -46.30 -31.00 10.39
N LEU A 278 -45.67 -32.11 9.97
CA LEU A 278 -46.36 -33.28 9.43
C LEU A 278 -47.45 -33.78 10.40
N THR A 279 -47.17 -33.83 11.71
CA THR A 279 -48.13 -34.18 12.76
C THR A 279 -49.32 -33.21 12.83
N GLN A 280 -49.13 -31.91 12.60
CA GLN A 280 -50.25 -30.96 12.54
C GLN A 280 -51.18 -31.26 11.35
N VAL A 281 -50.63 -31.58 10.17
CA VAL A 281 -51.44 -31.97 9.00
C VAL A 281 -52.13 -33.31 9.23
N LEU A 282 -51.44 -34.31 9.77
CA LEU A 282 -52.02 -35.63 10.03
C LEU A 282 -53.10 -35.61 11.13
N TYR A 283 -53.03 -34.73 12.14
CA TYR A 283 -54.13 -34.48 13.08
C TYR A 283 -55.19 -33.48 12.58
N GLY A 284 -55.10 -33.01 11.32
CA GLY A 284 -56.11 -32.09 10.74
C GLY A 284 -56.11 -30.69 11.36
N ARG A 285 -55.02 -30.27 12.02
CA ARG A 285 -54.86 -28.94 12.65
C ARG A 285 -54.46 -27.89 11.61
N MET A 286 -55.17 -27.88 10.48
CA MET A 286 -54.86 -27.09 9.28
C MET A 286 -56.07 -26.28 8.84
N GLN A 287 -55.83 -25.07 8.36
CA GLN A 287 -56.86 -24.25 7.71
C GLN A 287 -56.73 -24.40 6.19
N THR A 288 -57.85 -24.62 5.48
CA THR A 288 -57.83 -24.82 4.01
C THR A 288 -57.17 -23.67 3.26
N GLN A 289 -57.28 -22.43 3.76
CA GLN A 289 -56.62 -21.23 3.21
C GLN A 289 -55.08 -21.25 3.27
N TRP A 290 -54.47 -22.17 4.01
CA TRP A 290 -53.02 -22.39 4.02
C TRP A 290 -52.54 -23.30 2.88
N VAL A 291 -53.44 -24.09 2.27
CA VAL A 291 -53.11 -25.11 1.27
C VAL A 291 -53.73 -24.81 -0.09
N LYS A 292 -54.98 -24.33 -0.12
CA LYS A 292 -55.71 -24.08 -1.36
C LYS A 292 -55.00 -23.05 -2.24
N ASP A 293 -54.93 -23.35 -3.54
CA ASP A 293 -54.36 -22.48 -4.57
C ASP A 293 -52.86 -22.13 -4.38
N LYS A 294 -52.13 -22.96 -3.64
CA LYS A 294 -50.73 -22.72 -3.24
C LYS A 294 -49.78 -23.84 -3.69
N VAL A 295 -48.49 -23.57 -3.59
CA VAL A 295 -47.44 -24.60 -3.61
C VAL A 295 -47.23 -25.10 -2.19
N VAL A 296 -47.31 -26.41 -1.99
CA VAL A 296 -46.95 -27.06 -0.72
C VAL A 296 -45.64 -27.80 -0.90
N LEU A 297 -44.60 -27.40 -0.17
CA LEU A 297 -43.33 -28.14 -0.10
C LEU A 297 -43.34 -29.05 1.12
N ILE A 298 -42.94 -30.31 0.96
CA ILE A 298 -42.86 -31.33 2.01
C ILE A 298 -41.41 -31.78 2.11
N GLY A 299 -40.77 -31.64 3.27
CA GLY A 299 -39.38 -32.04 3.48
C GLY A 299 -38.97 -32.04 4.95
N THR A 300 -37.73 -32.38 5.26
CA THR A 300 -37.27 -32.49 6.65
C THR A 300 -36.65 -31.20 7.18
N THR A 301 -36.85 -30.94 8.47
CA THR A 301 -36.13 -29.92 9.25
C THR A 301 -35.47 -30.52 10.49
N ALA A 302 -35.53 -31.85 10.63
CA ALA A 302 -34.94 -32.60 11.73
C ALA A 302 -33.41 -32.73 11.54
N PRO A 303 -32.58 -32.41 12.55
CA PRO A 303 -31.13 -32.60 12.45
C PRO A 303 -30.71 -34.05 12.16
N SER A 304 -31.49 -35.04 12.62
CA SER A 304 -31.32 -36.46 12.29
C SER A 304 -31.46 -36.75 10.78
N GLY A 305 -32.19 -35.91 10.04
CA GLY A 305 -32.36 -36.00 8.59
C GLY A 305 -31.11 -35.65 7.77
N LYS A 306 -30.12 -34.97 8.37
CA LYS A 306 -28.85 -34.51 7.75
C LYS A 306 -28.95 -33.55 6.56
N ASP A 307 -30.16 -33.21 6.13
CA ASP A 307 -30.47 -32.23 5.08
C ASP A 307 -30.27 -30.79 5.57
N LEU A 308 -29.03 -30.41 5.91
CA LEU A 308 -28.69 -29.16 6.59
C LEU A 308 -27.48 -28.46 5.95
N PHE A 309 -27.73 -27.27 5.41
CA PHE A 309 -26.78 -26.49 4.62
C PHE A 309 -26.32 -25.22 5.35
N ASN A 310 -25.08 -24.77 5.09
CA ASN A 310 -24.68 -23.42 5.47
C ASN A 310 -25.21 -22.42 4.43
N THR A 311 -25.59 -21.24 4.89
CA THR A 311 -26.14 -20.12 4.11
C THR A 311 -25.57 -18.80 4.62
N PRO A 312 -25.79 -17.65 3.96
CA PRO A 312 -25.34 -16.35 4.47
C PRO A 312 -25.82 -16.01 5.88
N TYR A 313 -26.87 -16.63 6.41
CA TYR A 313 -27.32 -16.41 7.81
C TYR A 313 -26.61 -17.29 8.84
N SER A 314 -25.93 -18.36 8.41
CA SER A 314 -25.48 -19.45 9.30
C SER A 314 -24.44 -19.04 10.34
N PHE A 315 -23.61 -18.04 10.05
CA PHE A 315 -22.57 -17.54 10.96
C PHE A 315 -23.09 -16.48 11.94
N ALA A 316 -24.36 -16.10 11.85
CA ALA A 316 -25.01 -15.11 12.73
C ALA A 316 -26.10 -15.70 13.63
N ALA A 317 -26.57 -16.92 13.35
CA ALA A 317 -27.54 -17.62 14.18
C ALA A 317 -26.88 -18.26 15.40
N GLN A 318 -27.39 -17.95 16.60
CA GLN A 318 -26.92 -18.53 17.86
C GLN A 318 -27.45 -19.96 18.06
N ASP A 319 -28.74 -20.16 17.76
CA ASP A 319 -29.39 -21.47 17.77
C ASP A 319 -29.54 -22.01 16.35
N ASN A 320 -29.12 -23.26 16.15
CA ASN A 320 -29.26 -24.05 14.91
C ASN A 320 -28.74 -23.32 13.65
N PRO A 321 -27.41 -23.23 13.45
CA PRO A 321 -26.82 -22.39 12.39
C PRO A 321 -27.15 -22.82 10.95
N LYS A 322 -27.56 -24.07 10.70
CA LYS A 322 -27.79 -24.58 9.35
C LYS A 322 -29.25 -24.45 8.91
N MET A 323 -29.46 -24.05 7.65
CA MET A 323 -30.78 -24.00 7.03
C MET A 323 -31.12 -25.38 6.42
N PRO A 324 -32.32 -25.94 6.65
CA PRO A 324 -32.73 -27.19 6.00
C PRO A 324 -32.90 -27.05 4.49
N GLY A 325 -32.63 -28.12 3.73
CA GLY A 325 -32.68 -28.13 2.26
C GLY A 325 -34.04 -27.69 1.72
N VAL A 326 -35.13 -28.23 2.27
CA VAL A 326 -36.51 -27.82 1.92
C VAL A 326 -36.77 -26.32 2.13
N ILE A 327 -36.12 -25.69 3.12
CA ILE A 327 -36.21 -24.24 3.34
C ILE A 327 -35.42 -23.49 2.27
N VAL A 328 -34.22 -23.96 1.89
CA VAL A 328 -33.44 -23.38 0.77
C VAL A 328 -34.22 -23.50 -0.56
N HIS A 329 -34.85 -24.65 -0.82
CA HIS A 329 -35.72 -24.84 -1.99
C HIS A 329 -36.94 -23.91 -1.98
N ALA A 330 -37.48 -23.57 -0.81
CA ALA A 330 -38.52 -22.56 -0.66
C ALA A 330 -38.01 -21.14 -0.94
N GLN A 331 -36.76 -20.79 -0.58
CA GLN A 331 -36.16 -19.50 -0.96
C GLN A 331 -36.07 -19.37 -2.49
N ILE A 332 -35.56 -20.41 -3.16
CA ILE A 332 -35.38 -20.43 -4.63
C ILE A 332 -36.75 -20.39 -5.34
N LEU A 333 -37.72 -21.18 -4.88
CA LEU A 333 -39.10 -21.13 -5.39
C LEU A 333 -39.71 -19.73 -5.21
N SER A 334 -39.59 -19.14 -4.02
CA SER A 334 -40.14 -17.83 -3.70
C SER A 334 -39.47 -16.71 -4.50
N GLN A 335 -38.16 -16.79 -4.75
CA GLN A 335 -37.42 -15.90 -5.65
C GLN A 335 -38.00 -15.98 -7.07
N ILE A 336 -38.22 -17.18 -7.62
CA ILE A 336 -38.75 -17.35 -8.98
C ILE A 336 -40.19 -16.80 -9.06
N LEU A 337 -41.06 -17.18 -8.13
CA LEU A 337 -42.45 -16.71 -8.10
C LEU A 337 -42.53 -15.19 -7.93
N SER A 338 -41.77 -14.59 -7.01
CA SER A 338 -41.78 -13.14 -6.83
C SER A 338 -41.17 -12.37 -8.01
N ALA A 339 -40.12 -12.88 -8.64
CA ALA A 339 -39.53 -12.22 -9.81
C ALA A 339 -40.45 -12.28 -11.05
N THR A 340 -41.37 -13.26 -11.10
CA THR A 340 -42.26 -13.51 -12.25
C THR A 340 -43.69 -12.98 -12.06
N LEU A 341 -44.14 -12.78 -10.81
CA LEU A 341 -45.51 -12.32 -10.49
C LEU A 341 -45.58 -10.99 -9.75
N ASP A 342 -44.49 -10.58 -9.08
CA ASP A 342 -44.44 -9.36 -8.26
C ASP A 342 -43.41 -8.34 -8.83
N ASP A 343 -42.94 -8.55 -10.06
CA ASP A 343 -41.84 -7.83 -10.75
C ASP A 343 -40.57 -7.62 -9.89
N ARG A 344 -40.32 -8.52 -8.93
CA ARG A 344 -39.23 -8.29 -7.98
C ARG A 344 -37.85 -8.44 -8.61
N PRO A 345 -36.92 -7.51 -8.32
CA PRO A 345 -35.60 -7.54 -8.92
C PRO A 345 -34.75 -8.70 -8.36
N LEU A 346 -34.16 -9.45 -9.29
CA LEU A 346 -33.12 -10.43 -8.99
C LEU A 346 -31.82 -9.73 -8.54
N HIS A 347 -30.90 -10.47 -7.93
CA HIS A 347 -29.56 -9.95 -7.63
C HIS A 347 -28.74 -9.89 -8.92
N GLY A 348 -28.40 -8.69 -9.36
CA GLY A 348 -27.42 -8.47 -10.40
C GLY A 348 -25.99 -8.47 -9.86
N TRP A 349 -25.03 -8.46 -10.78
CA TRP A 349 -23.60 -8.27 -10.51
C TRP A 349 -23.00 -7.39 -11.61
N TRP A 350 -21.79 -6.87 -11.38
CA TRP A 350 -21.02 -6.18 -12.42
C TRP A 350 -20.28 -7.14 -13.36
N ASP A 351 -20.17 -6.72 -14.63
CA ASP A 351 -19.23 -7.28 -15.61
C ASP A 351 -17.80 -6.90 -15.21
N GLU A 352 -16.84 -7.78 -15.49
CA GLU A 352 -15.42 -7.62 -15.18
C GLU A 352 -14.83 -6.30 -15.69
N LYS A 353 -15.35 -5.76 -16.79
CA LYS A 353 -14.94 -4.44 -17.32
C LYS A 353 -15.28 -3.29 -16.36
N MET A 354 -16.38 -3.40 -15.62
CA MET A 354 -16.79 -2.42 -14.61
C MET A 354 -15.94 -2.56 -13.34
N ASP A 355 -15.64 -3.78 -12.90
CA ASP A 355 -14.70 -4.04 -11.80
C ASP A 355 -13.31 -3.45 -12.07
N VAL A 356 -12.77 -3.68 -13.28
CA VAL A 356 -11.47 -3.12 -13.69
C VAL A 356 -11.51 -1.59 -13.67
N ALA A 357 -12.57 -0.96 -14.19
CA ALA A 357 -12.74 0.49 -14.13
C ALA A 357 -12.86 1.02 -12.69
N TRP A 358 -13.54 0.30 -11.81
CA TRP A 358 -13.71 0.63 -10.39
C TRP A 358 -12.38 0.52 -9.62
N ILE A 359 -11.61 -0.53 -9.85
CA ILE A 359 -10.25 -0.69 -9.30
C ILE A 359 -9.35 0.45 -9.77
N LEU A 360 -9.37 0.80 -11.07
CA LEU A 360 -8.57 1.90 -11.62
C LEU A 360 -8.98 3.27 -11.06
N LEU A 361 -10.28 3.51 -10.83
CA LEU A 361 -10.79 4.72 -10.17
C LEU A 361 -10.21 4.85 -8.75
N TRP A 362 -10.30 3.79 -7.94
CA TRP A 362 -9.82 3.81 -6.55
C TRP A 362 -8.30 3.80 -6.43
N SER A 363 -7.57 3.19 -7.38
CA SER A 363 -6.13 3.42 -7.58
C SER A 363 -5.81 4.89 -7.84
N GLY A 364 -6.62 5.58 -8.65
CA GLY A 364 -6.49 7.02 -8.89
C GLY A 364 -6.73 7.87 -7.63
N VAL A 365 -7.72 7.50 -6.82
CA VAL A 365 -8.01 8.16 -5.53
C VAL A 365 -6.86 7.94 -4.53
N GLY A 366 -6.33 6.71 -4.40
CA GLY A 366 -5.18 6.43 -3.54
C GLY A 366 -3.91 7.17 -3.97
N MET A 367 -3.65 7.26 -5.28
CA MET A 367 -2.59 8.11 -5.84
C MET A 367 -2.80 9.60 -5.46
N ALA A 368 -4.03 10.11 -5.57
CA ALA A 368 -4.35 11.50 -5.21
C ALA A 368 -4.14 11.77 -3.71
N ILE A 369 -4.51 10.84 -2.82
CA ILE A 369 -4.28 10.94 -1.37
C ILE A 369 -2.77 10.96 -1.07
N GLY A 370 -2.00 10.03 -1.64
CA GLY A 370 -0.55 9.96 -1.46
C GLY A 370 0.20 11.18 -2.04
N TRP A 371 -0.36 11.82 -3.06
CA TRP A 371 0.21 13.04 -3.67
C TRP A 371 -0.15 14.33 -2.92
N GLY A 372 -1.43 14.53 -2.56
CA GLY A 372 -1.90 15.75 -1.91
C GLY A 372 -1.42 15.87 -0.46
N SER A 373 -1.45 14.79 0.30
CA SER A 373 -1.19 14.82 1.74
C SER A 373 0.30 14.75 2.07
N ARG A 374 0.87 15.87 2.54
CA ARG A 374 2.24 16.00 3.05
C ARG A 374 2.43 15.57 4.52
N HIS A 375 1.34 15.28 5.23
CA HIS A 375 1.35 14.94 6.67
C HIS A 375 0.64 13.59 6.87
N PRO A 376 1.18 12.67 7.71
CA PRO A 376 0.64 11.30 7.83
C PRO A 376 -0.82 11.28 8.29
N LEU A 377 -1.23 12.18 9.18
CA LEU A 377 -2.63 12.30 9.62
C LEU A 377 -3.59 12.61 8.45
N GLY A 378 -3.18 13.42 7.48
CA GLY A 378 -3.98 13.72 6.29
C GLY A 378 -4.08 12.55 5.31
N GLN A 379 -3.09 11.65 5.30
CA GLN A 379 -3.17 10.39 4.55
C GLN A 379 -4.13 9.41 5.23
N ALA A 380 -4.01 9.24 6.55
CA ALA A 380 -4.91 8.39 7.34
C ALA A 380 -6.38 8.82 7.20
N ILE A 381 -6.69 10.11 7.34
CA ILE A 381 -8.04 10.65 7.13
C ILE A 381 -8.53 10.38 5.70
N GLY A 382 -7.71 10.69 4.68
CA GLY A 382 -8.07 10.47 3.28
C GLY A 382 -8.36 9.00 2.94
N ILE A 383 -7.54 8.08 3.45
CA ILE A 383 -7.76 6.63 3.30
C ILE A 383 -9.05 6.21 4.02
N LEU A 384 -9.26 6.60 5.28
CA LEU A 384 -10.47 6.25 6.03
C LEU A 384 -11.75 6.79 5.37
N THR A 385 -11.72 8.00 4.80
CA THR A 385 -12.84 8.54 4.00
C THR A 385 -13.07 7.71 2.72
N ALA A 386 -12.02 7.35 1.99
CA ALA A 386 -12.15 6.52 0.79
C ALA A 386 -12.72 5.12 1.11
N LEU A 387 -12.23 4.46 2.17
CA LEU A 387 -12.74 3.17 2.65
C LEU A 387 -14.22 3.28 3.06
N GLY A 388 -14.59 4.34 3.79
CA GLY A 388 -15.98 4.60 4.17
C GLY A 388 -16.91 4.77 2.97
N VAL A 389 -16.46 5.46 1.92
CA VAL A 389 -17.24 5.60 0.67
C VAL A 389 -17.36 4.27 -0.07
N ILE A 390 -16.27 3.50 -0.23
CA ILE A 390 -16.32 2.17 -0.88
C ILE A 390 -17.34 1.27 -0.18
N ILE A 391 -17.27 1.17 1.15
CA ILE A 391 -18.16 0.32 1.95
C ILE A 391 -19.62 0.82 1.85
N LEU A 392 -19.86 2.13 1.99
CA LEU A 392 -21.21 2.69 1.92
C LEU A 392 -21.84 2.51 0.53
N THR A 393 -21.07 2.69 -0.54
CA THR A 393 -21.53 2.46 -1.92
C THR A 393 -21.81 0.98 -2.18
N GLY A 394 -20.90 0.07 -1.79
CA GLY A 394 -21.08 -1.37 -1.99
C GLY A 394 -22.27 -1.94 -1.20
N VAL A 395 -22.41 -1.54 0.07
CA VAL A 395 -23.56 -1.93 0.91
C VAL A 395 -24.85 -1.32 0.37
N GLY A 396 -24.88 -0.03 0.04
CA GLY A 396 -26.08 0.64 -0.47
C GLY A 396 -26.61 0.07 -1.79
N LEU A 397 -25.72 -0.27 -2.72
CA LEU A 397 -26.07 -0.90 -4.00
C LEU A 397 -26.44 -2.39 -3.83
N GLY A 398 -25.68 -3.14 -3.01
CA GLY A 398 -25.99 -4.54 -2.69
C GLY A 398 -27.31 -4.72 -1.93
N MET A 399 -27.70 -3.74 -1.10
CA MET A 399 -29.02 -3.72 -0.46
C MET A 399 -30.16 -3.35 -1.42
N GLY A 400 -29.86 -2.76 -2.59
CA GLY A 400 -30.87 -2.17 -3.48
C GLY A 400 -31.47 -0.87 -2.92
N SER A 401 -30.74 -0.17 -2.04
CA SER A 401 -31.19 1.06 -1.36
C SER A 401 -30.55 2.33 -1.92
N PHE A 402 -29.75 2.22 -2.98
CA PHE A 402 -29.05 3.35 -3.59
C PHE A 402 -29.98 4.13 -4.55
N PRO A 403 -30.06 5.47 -4.49
CA PRO A 403 -30.92 6.25 -5.38
C PRO A 403 -30.63 6.00 -6.87
N GLY A 404 -31.64 5.55 -7.61
CA GLY A 404 -31.54 5.24 -9.04
C GLY A 404 -31.12 3.80 -9.37
N ALA A 405 -30.82 2.96 -8.37
CA ALA A 405 -30.63 1.52 -8.57
C ALA A 405 -31.97 0.78 -8.40
N ASN A 406 -32.58 0.35 -9.51
CA ASN A 406 -33.86 -0.38 -9.49
C ASN A 406 -33.72 -1.85 -9.04
N GLN A 407 -32.50 -2.35 -8.82
CA GLN A 407 -32.20 -3.75 -8.50
C GLN A 407 -31.04 -3.83 -7.48
N PRO A 408 -31.01 -4.82 -6.58
CA PRO A 408 -29.87 -5.05 -5.70
C PRO A 408 -28.69 -5.60 -6.51
N LEU A 409 -27.52 -4.99 -6.36
CA LEU A 409 -26.38 -5.15 -7.26
C LEU A 409 -25.10 -5.48 -6.48
N TRP A 410 -24.56 -6.68 -6.66
CA TRP A 410 -23.30 -7.08 -6.03
C TRP A 410 -22.10 -6.44 -6.75
N ILE A 411 -21.29 -5.73 -5.97
CA ILE A 411 -20.09 -5.03 -6.42
C ILE A 411 -18.93 -5.45 -5.50
N PRO A 412 -17.78 -5.90 -6.04
CA PRO A 412 -16.57 -6.16 -5.26
C PRO A 412 -16.06 -4.90 -4.55
N ILE A 413 -15.69 -5.06 -3.27
CA ILE A 413 -15.18 -3.98 -2.40
C ILE A 413 -13.76 -4.24 -1.89
N GLY A 414 -13.35 -5.50 -1.76
CA GLY A 414 -12.02 -5.89 -1.29
C GLY A 414 -10.91 -5.41 -2.21
N ALA A 415 -11.05 -5.61 -3.52
CA ALA A 415 -10.08 -5.09 -4.50
C ALA A 415 -9.96 -3.55 -4.45
N PRO A 416 -11.03 -2.73 -4.55
CA PRO A 416 -10.97 -1.28 -4.34
C PRO A 416 -10.32 -0.82 -3.03
N ILE A 417 -10.61 -1.51 -1.90
CA ILE A 417 -10.01 -1.22 -0.59
C ILE A 417 -8.49 -1.37 -0.65
N LEU A 418 -8.00 -2.46 -1.24
CA LEU A 418 -6.58 -2.70 -1.45
C LEU A 418 -5.97 -1.72 -2.46
N ALA A 419 -6.71 -1.30 -3.50
CA ALA A 419 -6.24 -0.33 -4.49
C ALA A 419 -5.86 1.01 -3.84
N VAL A 420 -6.72 1.55 -2.97
CA VAL A 420 -6.44 2.81 -2.24
C VAL A 420 -5.22 2.66 -1.35
N GLY A 421 -5.15 1.58 -0.55
CA GLY A 421 -4.06 1.35 0.40
C GLY A 421 -2.70 1.16 -0.29
N LEU A 422 -2.66 0.32 -1.33
CA LEU A 422 -1.42 -0.01 -2.05
C LEU A 422 -0.89 1.17 -2.87
N THR A 423 -1.75 1.88 -3.60
CA THR A 423 -1.30 3.03 -4.43
C THR A 423 -0.85 4.21 -3.57
N SER A 424 -1.59 4.57 -2.52
CA SER A 424 -1.19 5.65 -1.60
C SER A 424 0.14 5.35 -0.89
N SER A 425 0.33 4.11 -0.42
CA SER A 425 1.59 3.65 0.19
C SER A 425 2.76 3.66 -0.79
N THR A 426 2.58 3.16 -2.01
CA THR A 426 3.64 3.12 -3.03
C THR A 426 4.05 4.54 -3.45
N VAL A 427 3.07 5.45 -3.57
CA VAL A 427 3.32 6.88 -3.83
C VAL A 427 4.10 7.54 -2.69
N LEU A 428 3.79 7.24 -1.42
CA LEU A 428 4.55 7.76 -0.28
C LEU A 428 6.01 7.29 -0.32
N VAL A 429 6.25 6.00 -0.54
CA VAL A 429 7.61 5.42 -0.62
C VAL A 429 8.41 6.04 -1.78
N ALA A 430 7.81 6.16 -2.97
CA ALA A 430 8.45 6.77 -4.13
C ALA A 430 8.89 8.22 -3.86
N ARG A 431 8.03 9.03 -3.22
CA ARG A 431 8.33 10.42 -2.85
C ARG A 431 9.41 10.52 -1.76
N GLY A 432 9.36 9.64 -0.75
CA GLY A 432 10.38 9.56 0.29
C GLY A 432 11.77 9.21 -0.26
N TYR A 433 11.84 8.29 -1.23
CA TYR A 433 13.06 7.94 -1.93
C TYR A 433 13.58 9.11 -2.80
N ALA A 434 12.70 9.78 -3.56
CA ALA A 434 13.06 10.94 -4.37
C ALA A 434 13.63 12.10 -3.54
N ALA A 435 12.99 12.45 -2.42
CA ALA A 435 13.48 13.47 -1.48
C ALA A 435 14.84 13.09 -0.87
N SER A 436 15.00 11.82 -0.48
CA SER A 436 16.27 11.29 0.05
C SER A 436 17.40 11.36 -0.98
N ARG A 437 17.11 11.12 -2.26
CA ARG A 437 18.07 11.28 -3.37
C ARG A 437 18.45 12.74 -3.58
N GLN A 438 17.47 13.66 -3.56
CA GLN A 438 17.73 15.10 -3.66
C GLN A 438 18.64 15.60 -2.53
N GLN A 439 18.38 15.20 -1.27
CA GLN A 439 19.23 15.55 -0.13
C GLN A 439 20.69 15.08 -0.31
N LYS A 440 20.90 13.84 -0.79
CA LYS A 440 22.25 13.32 -1.08
C LYS A 440 22.96 14.10 -2.18
N VAL A 441 22.26 14.54 -3.22
CA VAL A 441 22.82 15.37 -4.31
C VAL A 441 23.20 16.76 -3.79
N VAL A 442 22.32 17.44 -3.04
CA VAL A 442 22.62 18.75 -2.43
C VAL A 442 23.83 18.66 -1.49
N MET A 443 23.89 17.64 -0.64
CA MET A 443 25.03 17.42 0.26
C MET A 443 26.34 17.19 -0.52
N LYS A 444 26.31 16.45 -1.63
CA LYS A 444 27.49 16.25 -2.48
C LYS A 444 27.96 17.56 -3.13
N LEU A 445 27.06 18.40 -3.62
CA LEU A 445 27.40 19.70 -4.23
C LEU A 445 27.94 20.71 -3.22
N LEU A 446 27.43 20.70 -1.98
CA LEU A 446 27.99 21.50 -0.88
C LEU A 446 29.39 21.00 -0.49
N GLY A 447 29.57 19.69 -0.35
CA GLY A 447 30.85 19.02 -0.03
C GLY A 447 31.91 19.08 -1.13
N GLN A 448 31.60 19.63 -2.32
CA GLN A 448 32.58 19.92 -3.38
C GLN A 448 33.13 21.36 -3.30
N ASN A 449 32.48 22.25 -2.55
CA ASN A 449 32.88 23.67 -2.39
C ASN A 449 33.20 24.04 -0.94
N THR A 450 32.98 23.12 0.00
CA THR A 450 33.29 23.23 1.44
C THR A 450 33.70 21.84 1.95
N SER A 451 34.48 21.74 3.03
CA SER A 451 34.82 20.43 3.59
C SER A 451 33.55 19.68 4.06
N PRO A 452 33.52 18.34 4.09
CA PRO A 452 32.35 17.56 4.48
C PRO A 452 31.78 17.95 5.85
N GLU A 453 32.65 18.33 6.79
CA GLU A 453 32.34 18.75 8.15
C GLU A 453 31.64 20.12 8.17
N VAL A 454 32.12 21.06 7.33
CA VAL A 454 31.50 22.38 7.15
C VAL A 454 30.15 22.22 6.46
N ALA A 455 30.06 21.42 5.40
CA ALA A 455 28.79 21.09 4.75
C ALA A 455 27.78 20.47 5.73
N GLN A 456 28.22 19.58 6.62
CA GLN A 456 27.38 18.96 7.64
C GLN A 456 26.96 19.95 8.74
N ALA A 457 27.84 20.85 9.17
CA ALA A 457 27.52 21.91 10.13
C ALA A 457 26.53 22.93 9.56
N LEU A 458 26.70 23.33 8.28
CA LEU A 458 25.75 24.14 7.54
C LEU A 458 24.38 23.44 7.43
N TRP A 459 24.34 22.15 7.08
CA TRP A 459 23.10 21.38 7.01
C TRP A 459 22.40 21.23 8.37
N LYS A 460 23.15 20.97 9.45
CA LYS A 460 22.62 20.88 10.82
C LYS A 460 22.09 22.23 11.33
N SER A 461 22.65 23.34 10.84
CA SER A 461 22.29 24.71 11.21
C SER A 461 21.39 25.42 10.18
N ARG A 462 20.89 24.68 9.17
CA ARG A 462 20.16 25.24 8.01
C ARG A 462 18.96 26.12 8.41
N ASP A 463 18.24 25.72 9.47
CA ASP A 463 17.01 26.38 9.92
C ASP A 463 17.31 27.72 10.63
N HIS A 464 18.57 27.92 11.06
CA HIS A 464 19.12 29.21 11.45
C HIS A 464 19.61 30.01 10.23
N LEU A 465 20.40 29.40 9.33
CA LEU A 465 20.90 30.06 8.11
C LEU A 465 19.79 30.67 7.26
N ILE A 466 18.67 29.95 7.09
CA ILE A 466 17.49 30.42 6.35
C ILE A 466 16.82 31.64 7.02
N LYS A 467 17.01 31.84 8.33
CA LYS A 467 16.43 32.95 9.12
C LYS A 467 17.37 34.12 9.36
N SER A 468 18.67 33.88 9.56
CA SER A 468 19.69 34.90 9.90
C SER A 468 20.72 35.17 8.79
N GLY A 469 20.70 34.40 7.71
CA GLY A 469 21.64 34.52 6.58
C GLY A 469 23.09 34.16 6.88
N THR A 470 23.45 33.88 8.14
CA THR A 470 24.83 33.73 8.62
C THR A 470 24.93 32.73 9.78
N LEU A 471 26.08 32.03 9.89
CA LEU A 471 26.49 31.38 11.13
C LEU A 471 27.01 32.45 12.10
N PRO A 472 26.51 32.53 13.34
CA PRO A 472 27.02 33.47 14.34
C PRO A 472 28.46 33.13 14.72
N GLY A 473 29.28 34.15 14.98
CA GLY A 473 30.66 33.98 15.41
C GLY A 473 30.75 33.34 16.80
N GLN A 474 31.33 32.15 16.88
CA GLN A 474 31.55 31.42 18.13
C GLN A 474 33.01 31.52 18.56
N LYS A 475 33.27 31.69 19.87
CA LYS A 475 34.60 31.57 20.45
C LYS A 475 34.91 30.07 20.64
N LEU A 476 35.94 29.58 19.96
CA LEU A 476 36.40 28.19 20.01
C LEU A 476 37.88 28.15 20.40
N THR A 477 38.37 27.06 20.97
CA THR A 477 39.81 26.75 21.01
C THR A 477 40.11 25.78 19.87
N ALA A 478 41.11 26.11 19.06
CA ALA A 478 41.48 25.34 17.87
C ALA A 478 43.00 25.30 17.69
N THR A 479 43.46 24.37 16.87
CA THR A 479 44.85 24.33 16.40
C THR A 479 44.90 24.76 14.93
N MET A 480 45.68 25.79 14.63
CA MET A 480 45.87 26.33 13.29
C MET A 480 47.23 25.90 12.76
N LEU A 481 47.25 25.34 11.55
CA LEU A 481 48.45 24.97 10.80
C LEU A 481 48.52 25.87 9.57
N PHE A 482 49.60 26.63 9.44
CA PHE A 482 49.99 27.30 8.20
C PHE A 482 51.16 26.56 7.59
N ALA A 483 51.09 26.22 6.31
CA ALA A 483 52.17 25.63 5.54
C ALA A 483 52.41 26.44 4.27
N ASP A 484 53.66 26.79 3.98
CA ASP A 484 54.05 27.80 2.99
C ASP A 484 55.36 27.43 2.30
N ILE A 485 55.48 27.67 0.99
CA ILE A 485 56.66 27.26 0.22
C ILE A 485 57.84 28.21 0.51
N LYS A 486 59.03 27.63 0.70
CA LYS A 486 60.26 28.41 0.79
C LYS A 486 60.68 28.89 -0.60
N ASP A 487 60.88 30.21 -0.70
CA ASP A 487 61.43 30.90 -1.86
C ASP A 487 60.58 30.76 -3.16
N PHE A 488 59.26 30.54 -3.01
CA PHE A 488 58.31 30.34 -4.12
C PHE A 488 58.34 31.42 -5.20
N SER A 489 58.46 32.70 -4.85
CA SER A 489 58.47 33.81 -5.82
C SER A 489 59.53 33.58 -6.91
N THR A 490 60.74 33.19 -6.50
CA THR A 490 61.86 32.86 -7.40
C THR A 490 61.56 31.65 -8.30
N ILE A 491 60.80 30.67 -7.81
CA ILE A 491 60.35 29.51 -8.62
C ILE A 491 59.27 29.93 -9.62
N SER A 492 58.33 30.78 -9.19
CA SER A 492 57.21 31.26 -10.02
C SER A 492 57.65 32.18 -11.16
N GLU A 493 58.73 32.95 -10.97
CA GLU A 493 59.35 33.78 -12.00
C GLU A 493 60.11 32.95 -13.05
N GLN A 494 60.52 31.72 -12.72
CA GLN A 494 61.35 30.86 -13.57
C GLN A 494 60.56 29.75 -14.28
N MET A 495 59.31 29.49 -13.90
CA MET A 495 58.48 28.42 -14.46
C MET A 495 57.34 28.95 -15.35
N PRO A 496 57.10 28.36 -16.55
CA PRO A 496 55.94 28.71 -17.37
C PRO A 496 54.61 28.51 -16.60
N PRO A 497 53.64 29.45 -16.67
CA PRO A 497 52.44 29.44 -15.83
C PRO A 497 51.62 28.14 -15.88
N GLU A 498 51.51 27.51 -17.05
CA GLU A 498 50.80 26.23 -17.23
C GLU A 498 51.44 25.10 -16.40
N LYS A 499 52.77 25.03 -16.38
CA LYS A 499 53.52 24.04 -15.58
C LYS A 499 53.47 24.39 -14.10
N LEU A 500 53.59 25.67 -13.76
CA LEU A 500 53.53 26.17 -12.38
C LEU A 500 52.20 25.80 -11.71
N LEU A 501 51.08 25.94 -12.41
CA LEU A 501 49.77 25.56 -11.88
C LEU A 501 49.62 24.05 -11.70
N ILE A 502 50.12 23.21 -12.62
CA ILE A 502 50.06 21.74 -12.46
C ILE A 502 50.89 21.31 -11.25
N TRP A 503 52.15 21.77 -11.18
CA TRP A 503 53.10 21.46 -10.12
C TRP A 503 52.64 21.96 -8.73
N LEU A 504 52.10 23.18 -8.64
CA LEU A 504 51.55 23.70 -7.39
C LEU A 504 50.31 22.91 -6.95
N ASN A 505 49.38 22.59 -7.87
CA ASN A 505 48.20 21.81 -7.53
C ASN A 505 48.54 20.38 -7.06
N GLU A 506 49.64 19.78 -7.52
CA GLU A 506 50.12 18.49 -7.03
C GLU A 506 50.48 18.56 -5.53
N LEU A 507 51.27 19.56 -5.11
CA LEU A 507 51.59 19.78 -3.69
C LEU A 507 50.35 20.15 -2.86
N LEU A 508 49.51 21.07 -3.37
CA LEU A 508 48.30 21.48 -2.67
C LEU A 508 47.33 20.29 -2.49
N SER A 509 47.26 19.37 -3.45
CA SER A 509 46.48 18.14 -3.37
C SER A 509 47.01 17.19 -2.30
N VAL A 510 48.33 16.97 -2.22
CA VAL A 510 48.97 16.19 -1.14
C VAL A 510 48.67 16.81 0.23
N MET A 511 48.94 18.10 0.41
CA MET A 511 48.70 18.79 1.69
C MET A 511 47.22 18.78 2.09
N THR A 512 46.29 18.93 1.13
CA THR A 512 44.85 18.86 1.38
C THR A 512 44.44 17.45 1.82
N THR A 513 44.99 16.42 1.15
CA THR A 513 44.72 15.01 1.47
C THR A 513 45.16 14.69 2.89
N GLU A 514 46.39 15.08 3.28
CA GLU A 514 46.90 14.84 4.64
C GLU A 514 46.13 15.60 5.72
N VAL A 515 45.75 16.85 5.47
CA VAL A 515 44.87 17.60 6.37
C VAL A 515 43.54 16.88 6.59
N MET A 516 42.91 16.37 5.53
CA MET A 516 41.64 15.63 5.64
C MET A 516 41.80 14.27 6.34
N GLN A 517 42.87 13.51 6.07
CA GLN A 517 43.16 12.24 6.76
C GLN A 517 43.33 12.45 8.27
N HIS A 518 43.97 13.54 8.69
CA HIS A 518 44.16 13.89 10.10
C HIS A 518 42.95 14.60 10.73
N HIS A 519 41.83 14.70 10.01
CA HIS A 519 40.58 15.40 10.38
C HIS A 519 40.74 16.91 10.67
N GLY A 520 41.69 17.56 9.99
CA GLY A 520 41.73 19.02 9.88
C GLY A 520 40.86 19.50 8.73
N ILE A 521 40.53 20.79 8.76
CA ILE A 521 39.75 21.46 7.71
C ILE A 521 40.64 22.50 7.04
N VAL A 522 40.86 22.37 5.73
CA VAL A 522 41.49 23.44 4.94
C VAL A 522 40.53 24.65 4.93
N ASN A 523 40.95 25.75 5.56
CA ASN A 523 40.17 26.98 5.63
C ASN A 523 40.31 27.81 4.35
N LYS A 524 41.52 27.88 3.81
CA LYS A 524 41.85 28.52 2.53
C LYS A 524 43.25 28.16 2.05
N PHE A 525 43.47 28.30 0.75
CA PHE A 525 44.79 28.44 0.16
C PHE A 525 45.29 29.88 0.39
N THR A 526 46.58 30.05 0.67
CA THR A 526 47.22 31.36 0.89
C THR A 526 47.95 31.89 -0.35
N GLY A 527 47.89 31.14 -1.46
CA GLY A 527 48.70 31.33 -2.65
C GLY A 527 49.43 30.02 -2.94
N ASP A 528 50.72 30.00 -2.60
CA ASP A 528 51.60 28.84 -2.61
C ASP A 528 51.48 27.92 -1.38
N GLY A 529 50.68 28.32 -0.38
CA GLY A 529 50.49 27.61 0.88
C GLY A 529 49.04 27.26 1.23
N ILE A 530 48.86 26.62 2.39
CA ILE A 530 47.55 26.32 3.00
C ILE A 530 47.43 26.87 4.42
N MET A 531 46.21 27.25 4.78
CA MET A 531 45.75 27.42 6.16
C MET A 531 44.78 26.28 6.49
N ALA A 532 45.16 25.40 7.41
CA ALA A 532 44.31 24.34 7.95
C ALA A 532 43.97 24.61 9.43
N VAL A 533 42.81 24.12 9.89
CA VAL A 533 42.34 24.29 11.27
C VAL A 533 41.75 22.99 11.79
N PHE A 534 42.16 22.60 12.99
CA PHE A 534 41.72 21.41 13.73
C PHE A 534 40.95 21.87 14.98
N GLY A 535 39.90 21.15 15.38
CA GLY A 535 38.99 21.57 16.47
C GLY A 535 37.86 22.53 16.04
N VAL A 536 37.54 22.56 14.73
CA VAL A 536 36.41 23.30 14.15
C VAL A 536 35.56 22.35 13.28
N PRO A 537 34.29 22.65 12.94
CA PRO A 537 33.48 23.81 13.33
C PRO A 537 32.74 23.67 14.67
N PHE A 538 32.90 22.54 15.37
CA PHE A 538 32.21 22.26 16.64
C PHE A 538 33.14 22.53 17.82
N ALA A 539 32.66 23.24 18.83
CA ALA A 539 33.40 23.49 20.07
C ALA A 539 33.80 22.18 20.76
N ARG A 540 35.07 22.08 21.17
CA ARG A 540 35.52 21.08 22.13
C ARG A 540 35.09 21.48 23.54
N THR A 541 34.70 20.50 24.35
CA THR A 541 34.24 20.72 25.72
C THR A 541 35.24 20.25 26.76
N THR A 542 36.26 19.48 26.33
CA THR A 542 37.31 18.93 27.19
C THR A 542 38.71 19.28 26.69
N GLU A 543 39.66 19.37 27.63
CA GLU A 543 41.06 19.62 27.31
C GLU A 543 41.70 18.46 26.53
N ALA A 544 41.24 17.22 26.75
CA ALA A 544 41.71 16.04 26.03
C ALA A 544 41.35 16.08 24.53
N GLU A 545 40.21 16.65 24.15
CA GLU A 545 39.86 16.87 22.74
C GLU A 545 40.76 17.93 22.08
N ILE A 546 41.03 19.03 22.78
CA ILE A 546 41.95 20.09 22.31
C ILE A 546 43.35 19.52 22.14
N ALA A 547 43.81 18.70 23.11
CA ALA A 547 45.09 18.01 23.03
C ALA A 547 45.18 17.07 21.83
N ARG A 548 44.12 16.29 21.57
CA ARG A 548 44.02 15.40 20.41
C ARG A 548 44.04 16.17 19.08
N ASP A 549 43.40 17.33 18.99
CA ASP A 549 43.45 18.17 17.78
C ASP A 549 44.84 18.79 17.57
N ALA A 550 45.55 19.18 18.64
CA ALA A 550 46.92 19.66 18.56
C ALA A 550 47.89 18.55 18.10
N GLN A 551 47.77 17.36 18.69
CA GLN A 551 48.54 16.17 18.30
C GLN A 551 48.30 15.79 16.84
N ARG A 552 47.04 15.87 16.36
CA ARG A 552 46.67 15.65 14.95
C ARG A 552 47.28 16.67 14.00
N ALA A 553 47.32 17.95 14.37
CA ALA A 553 47.97 18.98 13.55
C ALA A 553 49.48 18.75 13.43
N VAL A 554 50.16 18.36 14.51
CA VAL A 554 51.60 18.07 14.49
C VAL A 554 51.92 16.78 13.72
N ALA A 555 51.12 15.73 13.88
CA ALA A 555 51.23 14.50 13.08
C ALA A 555 51.04 14.80 11.58
N CYS A 556 49.98 15.54 11.22
CA CYS A 556 49.71 15.97 9.84
C CYS A 556 50.90 16.72 9.22
N ALA A 557 51.54 17.63 9.96
CA ALA A 557 52.70 18.36 9.48
C ALA A 557 53.94 17.47 9.25
N LEU A 558 54.10 16.39 10.03
CA LEU A 558 55.15 15.39 9.81
C LEU A 558 54.85 14.55 8.55
N THR A 559 53.64 14.02 8.40
CA THR A 559 53.25 13.23 7.22
C THR A 559 53.29 14.06 5.93
N ILE A 560 52.92 15.35 5.98
CA ILE A 560 53.14 16.31 4.88
C ILE A 560 54.64 16.44 4.56
N GLY A 561 55.53 16.41 5.56
CA GLY A 561 56.97 16.44 5.34
C GLY A 561 57.54 15.17 4.71
N GLU A 562 57.02 14.00 5.08
CA GLU A 562 57.36 12.70 4.49
C GLU A 562 56.87 12.60 3.04
N ALA A 563 55.61 12.98 2.78
CA ALA A 563 55.04 13.02 1.44
C ALA A 563 55.74 14.05 0.54
N LEU A 564 56.14 15.21 1.08
CA LEU A 564 56.98 16.20 0.39
C LEU A 564 58.34 15.62 -0.01
N GLN A 565 58.95 14.74 0.79
CA GLN A 565 60.20 14.10 0.39
C GLN A 565 59.98 13.19 -0.84
N GLN A 566 58.96 12.34 -0.81
CA GLN A 566 58.61 11.45 -1.93
C GLN A 566 58.26 12.23 -3.21
N LEU A 567 57.58 13.37 -3.04
CA LEU A 567 57.24 14.28 -4.14
C LEU A 567 58.48 14.97 -4.71
N ASN A 568 59.38 15.49 -3.87
CA ASN A 568 60.68 16.01 -4.30
C ASN A 568 61.53 14.95 -5.02
N GLU A 569 61.60 13.71 -4.52
CA GLU A 569 62.29 12.59 -5.19
C GLU A 569 61.69 12.25 -6.56
N THR A 570 60.41 12.54 -6.78
CA THR A 570 59.71 12.35 -8.06
C THR A 570 59.97 13.52 -9.00
N TRP A 571 59.86 14.75 -8.51
CA TRP A 571 60.20 15.97 -9.23
C TRP A 571 61.66 16.02 -9.67
N GLN A 572 62.60 15.51 -8.85
CA GLN A 572 64.02 15.41 -9.21
C GLN A 572 64.23 14.56 -10.46
N LYS A 573 63.55 13.42 -10.57
CA LYS A 573 63.58 12.54 -11.75
C LYS A 573 62.96 13.26 -12.96
N CYS A 574 61.88 13.99 -12.75
CA CYS A 574 61.20 14.79 -13.78
C CYS A 574 61.88 16.15 -14.10
N HIS A 575 63.05 16.45 -13.52
CA HIS A 575 63.78 17.71 -13.68
C HIS A 575 62.94 18.97 -13.32
N LEU A 576 62.04 18.84 -12.35
CA LEU A 576 61.23 19.94 -11.79
C LEU A 576 61.88 20.51 -10.51
N PRO A 577 61.60 21.78 -10.15
CA PRO A 577 62.14 22.40 -8.94
C PRO A 577 61.76 21.65 -7.66
N LEU A 578 62.74 21.51 -6.77
CA LEU A 578 62.55 20.95 -5.43
C LEU A 578 62.19 22.08 -4.45
N VAL A 579 61.30 21.80 -3.50
CA VAL A 579 60.88 22.79 -2.49
C VAL A 579 61.16 22.34 -1.07
N ASN A 580 61.36 23.35 -0.24
CA ASN A 580 61.32 23.22 1.21
C ASN A 580 60.03 23.88 1.70
N LEU A 581 59.36 23.27 2.67
CA LEU A 581 58.12 23.77 3.26
C LEU A 581 58.40 24.34 4.65
N ARG A 582 57.83 25.51 4.93
CA ARG A 582 57.79 26.11 6.26
C ARG A 582 56.41 25.84 6.85
N VAL A 583 56.34 25.31 8.06
CA VAL A 583 55.09 25.01 8.75
C VAL A 583 55.08 25.66 10.13
N GLY A 584 54.02 26.40 10.44
CA GLY A 584 53.79 27.03 11.74
C GLY A 584 52.47 26.54 12.34
N ILE A 585 52.53 26.02 13.57
CA ILE A 585 51.36 25.47 14.27
C ILE A 585 51.18 26.19 15.60
N PHE A 586 49.95 26.66 15.86
CA PHE A 586 49.58 27.28 17.14
C PHE A 586 48.24 26.73 17.63
N THR A 587 48.09 26.56 18.94
CA THR A 587 46.85 26.12 19.59
C THR A 587 46.35 27.25 20.50
N GLY A 588 45.10 27.69 20.32
CA GLY A 588 44.58 28.80 21.12
C GLY A 588 43.17 29.27 20.74
N PRO A 589 42.66 30.31 21.41
CA PRO A 589 41.33 30.83 21.19
C PRO A 589 41.20 31.55 19.84
N ILE A 590 40.10 31.28 19.14
CA ILE A 590 39.70 31.89 17.87
C ILE A 590 38.22 32.30 17.91
N VAL A 591 37.80 33.14 16.97
CA VAL A 591 36.40 33.33 16.59
C VAL A 591 36.19 32.67 15.23
N ALA A 592 35.18 31.80 15.13
CA ALA A 592 34.83 31.12 13.89
C ALA A 592 33.34 31.30 13.54
N GLY A 593 33.01 31.51 12.27
CA GLY A 593 31.63 31.76 11.82
C GLY A 593 31.55 32.13 10.34
N SER A 594 30.41 32.66 9.90
CA SER A 594 30.27 33.16 8.53
C SER A 594 30.96 34.52 8.38
N LEU A 595 31.88 34.63 7.44
CA LEU A 595 32.61 35.85 7.09
C LEU A 595 32.32 36.22 5.64
N GLY A 596 31.87 37.45 5.38
CA GLY A 596 31.65 37.95 4.03
C GLY A 596 30.47 38.92 3.91
N GLY A 597 30.02 39.13 2.68
CA GLY A 597 28.84 39.94 2.33
C GLY A 597 27.60 39.08 2.11
N LYS A 598 26.46 39.71 1.80
CA LYS A 598 25.17 38.99 1.59
C LYS A 598 25.25 37.89 0.52
N ASP A 599 26.05 38.13 -0.52
CA ASP A 599 26.09 37.30 -1.74
C ASP A 599 27.30 36.34 -1.78
N ARG A 600 28.24 36.45 -0.83
CA ARG A 600 29.39 35.54 -0.66
C ARG A 600 29.78 35.46 0.81
N LEU A 601 29.57 34.29 1.39
CA LEU A 601 29.91 33.96 2.78
C LEU A 601 30.83 32.74 2.81
N GLU A 602 31.95 32.86 3.51
CA GLU A 602 32.92 31.79 3.74
C GLU A 602 32.92 31.40 5.22
N TYR A 603 33.37 30.19 5.55
CA TYR A 603 33.60 29.81 6.94
C TYR A 603 34.93 30.41 7.42
N GLY A 604 34.86 31.61 7.99
CA GLY A 604 36.02 32.37 8.44
C GLY A 604 36.47 31.97 9.85
N VAL A 605 37.79 31.92 10.05
CA VAL A 605 38.45 31.77 11.35
C VAL A 605 39.35 32.99 11.57
N ILE A 606 39.14 33.73 12.66
CA ILE A 606 39.82 35.00 12.97
C ILE A 606 40.29 34.98 14.43
N GLY A 607 41.52 35.44 14.68
CA GLY A 607 42.03 35.66 16.04
C GLY A 607 43.54 35.92 16.05
N ASP A 608 44.07 36.43 17.17
CA ASP A 608 45.52 36.59 17.33
C ASP A 608 46.26 35.24 17.29
N SER A 609 45.61 34.16 17.72
CA SER A 609 46.07 32.77 17.56
C SER A 609 46.33 32.38 16.10
N VAL A 610 45.50 32.86 15.16
CA VAL A 610 45.66 32.63 13.71
C VAL A 610 46.91 33.37 13.20
N ASN A 611 47.03 34.65 13.58
CA ASN A 611 48.20 35.47 13.26
C ASN A 611 49.48 34.89 13.87
N THR A 612 49.39 34.23 15.03
CA THR A 612 50.53 33.61 15.71
C THR A 612 51.01 32.38 14.93
N ALA A 613 50.12 31.50 14.46
CA ALA A 613 50.50 30.36 13.62
C ALA A 613 51.21 30.79 12.31
N SER A 614 50.67 31.80 11.60
CA SER A 614 51.32 32.36 10.40
C SER A 614 52.67 33.03 10.70
N ARG A 615 52.83 33.65 11.89
CA ARG A 615 54.12 34.20 12.35
C ARG A 615 55.14 33.12 12.76
N LEU A 616 54.70 31.91 13.13
CA LEU A 616 55.58 30.77 13.40
C LEU A 616 56.11 30.16 12.09
N GLU A 617 55.27 30.01 11.07
CA GLU A 617 55.70 29.63 9.70
C GLU A 617 56.80 30.59 9.23
N SER A 618 56.51 31.89 9.31
CA SER A 618 57.39 32.94 8.80
C SER A 618 58.53 33.33 9.75
N CYS A 619 58.65 32.67 10.92
CA CYS A 619 59.76 32.86 11.84
C CYS A 619 61.07 32.37 11.20
N GLU A 620 62.14 33.16 11.30
CA GLU A 620 63.49 32.85 10.80
C GLU A 620 63.55 32.16 9.41
N LYS A 621 62.91 32.75 8.38
CA LYS A 621 62.75 32.13 7.03
C LYS A 621 64.04 31.56 6.39
N HIS A 622 65.23 32.01 6.81
CA HIS A 622 66.52 31.50 6.33
C HIS A 622 66.99 30.20 7.02
N ARG A 623 66.59 29.97 8.28
CA ARG A 623 67.05 28.84 9.12
C ARG A 623 66.21 27.59 8.84
N GLN A 624 66.45 26.96 7.69
CA GLN A 624 65.73 25.77 7.21
C GLN A 624 66.65 24.52 7.23
N PRO A 625 66.70 23.76 8.34
CA PRO A 625 67.59 22.59 8.50
C PRO A 625 67.07 21.28 7.89
N SER A 626 65.82 21.25 7.41
CA SER A 626 65.16 20.06 6.87
C SER A 626 64.13 20.46 5.80
N SER A 627 63.80 19.55 4.87
CA SER A 627 62.90 19.86 3.74
C SER A 627 61.52 20.33 4.19
N CYS A 628 60.94 19.70 5.21
CA CYS A 628 59.88 20.32 6.01
C CYS A 628 60.47 20.85 7.32
N ARG A 629 60.05 22.06 7.74
CA ARG A 629 60.41 22.65 9.04
C ARG A 629 59.14 23.04 9.78
N ILE A 630 58.89 22.40 10.91
CA ILE A 630 57.66 22.54 11.70
C ILE A 630 58.00 23.29 12.99
N LEU A 631 57.47 24.51 13.15
CA LEU A 631 57.62 25.31 14.37
C LEU A 631 56.30 25.40 15.15
N ILE A 632 56.40 25.27 16.46
CA ILE A 632 55.28 25.36 17.42
C ILE A 632 55.61 26.32 18.56
N ALA A 633 54.61 26.91 19.19
CA ALA A 633 54.80 27.67 20.44
C ALA A 633 54.57 26.79 21.68
N GLN A 634 55.01 27.27 22.85
CA GLN A 634 54.77 26.64 24.16
C GLN A 634 53.30 26.23 24.38
N GLU A 635 52.34 27.07 23.99
CA GLU A 635 50.91 26.80 24.14
C GLU A 635 50.45 25.56 23.35
N THR A 636 51.15 25.22 22.26
CA THR A 636 50.92 23.96 21.52
C THR A 636 51.68 22.81 22.15
N LEU A 637 52.93 23.03 22.56
CA LEU A 637 53.77 22.00 23.20
C LEU A 637 53.11 21.42 24.47
N ASN A 638 52.42 22.25 25.26
CA ASN A 638 51.65 21.84 26.44
C ASN A 638 50.64 20.72 26.14
N TYR A 639 50.11 20.65 24.91
CA TYR A 639 49.10 19.69 24.48
C TYR A 639 49.67 18.41 23.86
N LEU A 640 51.00 18.29 23.69
CA LEU A 640 51.62 17.18 22.95
C LEU A 640 52.02 15.97 23.79
N ASN A 641 51.88 16.04 25.13
CA ASN A 641 52.03 14.90 26.04
C ASN A 641 53.27 14.00 25.82
N HIS A 642 54.41 14.61 25.43
CA HIS A 642 55.67 13.94 25.09
C HIS A 642 55.61 12.90 23.95
N GLN A 643 54.56 12.94 23.10
CA GLN A 643 54.42 12.05 21.92
C GLN A 643 55.40 12.38 20.79
N PHE A 644 55.94 13.60 20.76
CA PHE A 644 56.81 14.12 19.71
C PHE A 644 58.16 14.55 20.27
N VAL A 645 59.23 14.36 19.49
CA VAL A 645 60.56 14.89 19.78
C VAL A 645 60.61 16.34 19.33
N VAL A 646 61.01 17.24 20.24
CA VAL A 646 61.13 18.68 19.97
C VAL A 646 62.48 19.22 20.44
N GLU A 647 62.99 20.22 19.74
CA GLU A 647 64.15 21.03 20.15
C GLU A 647 63.71 22.47 20.45
N ALA A 648 64.38 23.13 21.40
CA ALA A 648 64.17 24.56 21.65
C ALA A 648 64.72 25.36 20.47
N TRP A 649 63.85 26.13 19.81
CA TRP A 649 64.24 26.94 18.65
C TRP A 649 64.75 28.32 19.05
N GLY A 650 64.14 28.91 20.10
CA GLY A 650 64.49 30.19 20.70
C GLY A 650 63.27 30.96 21.20
N SER A 651 63.52 32.10 21.85
CA SER A 651 62.50 33.03 22.35
C SER A 651 62.39 34.24 21.41
N PHE A 652 61.21 34.50 20.84
CA PHE A 652 61.06 35.46 19.73
C PHE A 652 59.96 36.51 19.93
N ALA A 653 60.30 37.77 19.63
CA ALA A 653 59.36 38.89 19.59
C ALA A 653 58.53 38.86 18.29
N LEU A 654 57.52 37.98 18.21
CA LEU A 654 56.65 37.88 17.04
C LEU A 654 55.88 39.20 16.82
N LYS A 655 56.16 39.89 15.71
CA LYS A 655 55.68 41.26 15.38
C LYS A 655 54.20 41.50 15.73
N GLY A 656 53.97 42.22 16.84
CA GLY A 656 52.64 42.56 17.34
C GLY A 656 52.23 41.88 18.66
N LYS A 657 53.01 40.93 19.16
CA LYS A 657 52.95 40.49 20.58
C LYS A 657 53.75 41.46 21.45
N GLN A 658 53.33 41.65 22.70
CA GLN A 658 54.10 42.40 23.72
C GLN A 658 55.05 41.52 24.54
N GLN A 659 54.83 40.21 24.53
CA GLN A 659 55.65 39.20 25.20
C GLN A 659 56.45 38.42 24.17
N MET A 660 57.62 37.91 24.55
CA MET A 660 58.32 36.91 23.75
C MET A 660 57.49 35.62 23.69
N VAL A 661 57.57 34.92 22.55
CA VAL A 661 56.99 33.58 22.39
C VAL A 661 58.13 32.58 22.38
N GLU A 662 58.08 31.60 23.29
CA GLU A 662 58.99 30.44 23.25
C GLU A 662 58.60 29.52 22.10
N VAL A 663 59.53 29.29 21.18
CA VAL A 663 59.33 28.51 19.96
C VAL A 663 60.15 27.23 20.02
N TYR A 664 59.54 26.14 19.57
CA TYR A 664 60.12 24.81 19.49
C TYR A 664 60.01 24.29 18.05
N ARG A 665 61.02 23.56 17.58
CA ARG A 665 60.94 22.80 16.33
C ARG A 665 60.56 21.36 16.63
N VAL A 666 59.59 20.82 15.90
CA VAL A 666 59.26 19.39 15.91
C VAL A 666 60.24 18.67 14.99
N ILE A 667 60.82 17.57 15.49
CA ILE A 667 61.79 16.74 14.77
C ILE A 667 61.11 15.46 14.24
N GLY A 668 60.23 14.85 15.02
CA GLY A 668 59.55 13.60 14.66
C GLY A 668 58.72 13.02 15.82
N LEU A 669 58.27 11.79 15.67
CA LEU A 669 57.61 11.02 16.74
C LEU A 669 58.61 10.53 17.79
N SER A 670 58.17 10.44 19.03
CA SER A 670 58.94 9.90 20.17
C SER A 670 58.99 8.37 20.13
N GLU A 671 60.11 7.76 20.54
CA GLU A 671 60.27 6.29 20.61
C GLU A 671 59.25 5.62 21.55
N ARG A 672 58.68 6.37 22.51
CA ARG A 672 57.58 5.89 23.36
C ARG A 672 56.21 5.87 22.65
N ALA A 673 56.05 6.60 21.55
CA ALA A 673 54.81 6.65 20.78
C ALA A 673 54.75 5.50 19.74
N THR A 674 55.86 5.19 19.07
CA THR A 674 55.94 4.11 18.08
C THR A 674 55.68 2.72 18.69
N LEU A 675 56.12 2.48 19.92
CA LEU A 675 55.83 1.25 20.67
C LEU A 675 54.35 1.06 21.06
N ASN A 676 53.55 2.13 21.04
CA ASN A 676 52.11 2.07 21.33
C ASN A 676 51.27 1.94 20.07
N SER A 677 51.71 2.47 18.91
CA SER A 677 50.98 2.27 17.65
C SER A 677 51.05 0.82 17.18
N SER A 678 52.20 0.14 17.32
CA SER A 678 52.33 -1.28 16.97
C SER A 678 51.40 -2.17 17.79
N ARG A 679 51.23 -1.89 19.10
CA ARG A 679 50.30 -2.63 19.97
C ARG A 679 48.82 -2.40 19.65
N SER A 680 48.49 -1.30 18.98
CA SER A 680 47.12 -1.01 18.53
C SER A 680 46.73 -1.76 17.24
N SER A 681 47.65 -2.50 16.62
CA SER A 681 47.44 -3.14 15.31
C SER A 681 47.15 -4.65 15.36
N ASP A 682 47.51 -5.35 16.45
CA ASP A 682 47.41 -6.81 16.53
C ASP A 682 46.09 -7.33 17.16
N ASP A 683 45.41 -6.51 17.98
CA ASP A 683 44.18 -6.89 18.71
C ASP A 683 42.87 -6.60 17.95
N ILE A 684 42.80 -7.04 16.68
CA ILE A 684 41.51 -7.30 15.99
C ILE A 684 41.56 -8.69 15.34
N LYS A 685 41.35 -9.73 16.15
CA LYS A 685 40.98 -11.06 15.68
C LYS A 685 39.45 -11.25 15.73
N ILE A 686 38.98 -12.18 14.91
CA ILE A 686 37.57 -12.34 14.57
C ILE A 686 36.85 -13.22 15.61
N ASP A 687 35.82 -12.66 16.23
CA ASP A 687 34.63 -13.29 16.80
C ASP A 687 33.44 -12.38 16.37
N GLY A 688 32.19 -12.83 16.24
CA GLY A 688 31.58 -14.15 16.42
C GLY A 688 30.06 -13.98 16.21
N ASP A 689 29.34 -15.00 15.73
CA ASP A 689 27.91 -14.85 15.38
C ASP A 689 27.02 -14.73 16.65
N PRO A 690 25.92 -13.94 16.66
CA PRO A 690 25.19 -13.63 17.88
C PRO A 690 24.13 -14.67 18.24
N GLU A 691 24.35 -15.43 19.31
CA GLU A 691 23.34 -16.36 19.87
C GLU A 691 22.21 -15.67 20.67
N GLN A 692 21.13 -16.44 20.89
CA GLN A 692 19.88 -16.00 21.52
C GLN A 692 19.94 -16.00 23.06
N PRO A 693 19.18 -15.12 23.74
CA PRO A 693 19.09 -15.13 25.20
C PRO A 693 18.07 -16.17 25.71
N SER A 694 18.53 -17.36 26.08
CA SER A 694 17.73 -18.33 26.84
C SER A 694 17.71 -18.00 28.33
N ASN A 695 16.56 -17.58 28.86
CA ASN A 695 16.43 -17.07 30.21
C ASN A 695 16.00 -18.18 31.20
N SER A 696 16.92 -18.71 32.00
CA SER A 696 16.59 -19.63 33.11
C SER A 696 17.62 -19.60 34.24
N LEU A 697 17.30 -18.94 35.35
CA LEU A 697 18.03 -19.09 36.62
C LEU A 697 17.04 -18.99 37.78
N SER A 698 16.81 -20.12 38.44
CA SER A 698 16.15 -20.21 39.74
C SER A 698 17.17 -20.08 40.87
N LEU A 699 16.79 -19.44 41.98
CA LEU A 699 17.15 -19.79 43.37
C LEU A 699 16.71 -18.68 44.35
N SER A 700 15.64 -18.94 45.12
CA SER A 700 15.31 -18.45 46.47
C SER A 700 13.84 -18.79 46.76
#